data_AF-M2R0E3-F1
#
_entry.id   AF-M2R0E3-F1
#
_cell.length_a   1.000
_cell.length_b   1.000
_cell.length_c   1.000
_cell.angle_alpha   90.00
_cell.angle_beta   90.00
_cell.angle_gamma   90.00
#
_symmetry.space_group_name_H-M   'P 1'
#
loop_
_entity.id
_entity.type
_entity.pdbx_description
1 polymer ?
#
loop_
_entity_poly.entity_id
_entity_poly.type
_entity_poly.pdbx_seq_one_letter_code
_entity_poly.pdbx_strand_id
1 'polypeptide(L)'
;MYRYKYKLMRQVRMTKDVKHLIYYRFNTDPAGKGPGCGFWAPGWQVWLFFMRGIVPLLERWLGNLLARQFEGRNSKGVAKTVTKQRVESHYDLELRAAVMHDILDMMPESIKQNKAKTILQHLSEAWRCWKANIPWKVPGMPTAIENIILRYIKSKADWWTSAVVKKSLGRLTRLYLKAEQERQHGYLKDGPYVSAEEAVAVCATTVHWLESRKFSPIPFPLLNYKHDTELLVLALKKLKEAYSVKGRLNQSQREELALIEQAYDKPHECLSRIKRLLLTQRAFKQSGIEFFDTYDKLIPCYDIEPVEKITDAYLDQFLFFEADKRGLFPAWIKPADTEPPPLLIYKWCQGINNLTDIWETSEGECNVLMETVLSKVYEKIGLTLLNRLLRLVLDHNLADYITAKNNTVLTYKDMAHRNAYGLIRGLQFSAFVFQYYGLVLDLLILGLRASEMAGPPQQPNNFLQYRDSTTETRQHIRLYSRYVDRIHILFRFTAEASRDLIQRYLSANPDPTNNNVIGYNDKRCWPRDCRMRLIKHDVNLGRVVFWNVKQSLPRSLTTIEWEDTFVSAFSKDNPQLLFSMCGFEAMAKIMKANPACHVLRERIRKGLQLYSSEPTEPYLNSQNYSALFSNQIIWFVDDTNVYRVTTHKTFEGNLTTKPINGAVFIFNPRSGQLFLKTIHTSVWAGQKRLGQLAKWKTAEEVAAVVHSLSVEEQPKQVIITRKGMLDPLEVHLLDFPNIVIKGSELQLPFQACMKMEKFGDLILRSISSYTAFSRLILLRGIHVNNEKAKIVLRPDKNTITEPHFVWPSLSDEEWIKVEVALKDLILADFGKCNSVNIASLTASEIRDIILGQEIATPSVQRQQMAELEKSSEAQGQVTAVQTQTTNVHGDAIQTVTTTNYEQPNILRAFITASDLRTQVAAFLYGVSPPDNKQVKEIKAVAWVSQRGNNNSVELPTQLPRDVFLLKDLEPLGWAKLMADHPEWGSSSMCLTCAFTPGSVSLSAHSLTAAGFEWGRKNTDTSLNPQRLLSDRVLGMTLVPEGHVWNYGVGLTQMWAPSINYSMTLDTPLLFWAEEHRPAAFLSFANLEAGDDGADVENSFA
;
A
#
# COMPACT_ATOMS: atom_id res chain seq x y z
N MET A 1 0.39 -23.81 30.20
CA MET A 1 -0.96 -24.44 30.25
C MET A 1 -1.98 -23.79 29.30
N TYR A 2 -2.33 -22.51 29.43
CA TYR A 2 -3.44 -21.88 28.68
C TYR A 2 -3.35 -22.04 27.14
N ARG A 3 -2.14 -22.04 26.56
CA ARG A 3 -1.88 -22.32 25.13
C ARG A 3 -2.50 -23.64 24.64
N TYR A 4 -2.58 -24.66 25.51
CA TYR A 4 -3.15 -25.97 25.19
C TYR A 4 -4.61 -26.13 25.66
N LYS A 5 -5.09 -25.27 26.56
CA LYS A 5 -6.48 -25.26 27.04
C LYS A 5 -6.92 -23.86 27.45
N TYR A 6 -7.44 -23.09 26.49
CA TYR A 6 -7.77 -21.68 26.70
C TYR A 6 -8.85 -21.43 27.77
N LYS A 7 -9.73 -22.40 28.06
CA LYS A 7 -10.73 -22.29 29.15
C LYS A 7 -10.09 -22.07 30.54
N LEU A 8 -8.80 -22.38 30.71
CA LEU A 8 -8.03 -22.04 31.91
C LEU A 8 -7.97 -20.52 32.19
N MET A 9 -8.20 -19.67 31.17
CA MET A 9 -8.36 -18.21 31.36
C MET A 9 -9.57 -17.85 32.25
N ARG A 10 -10.44 -18.79 32.64
CA ARG A 10 -11.39 -18.60 33.75
C ARG A 10 -10.65 -18.58 35.09
N GLN A 11 -9.83 -19.59 35.39
CA GLN A 11 -9.09 -19.66 36.64
C GLN A 11 -8.00 -18.60 36.74
N VAL A 12 -7.26 -18.32 35.65
CA VAL A 12 -6.25 -17.23 35.66
C VAL A 12 -6.88 -15.86 35.94
N ARG A 13 -8.13 -15.62 35.48
CA ARG A 13 -8.89 -14.43 35.89
C ARG A 13 -9.36 -14.53 37.33
N MET A 14 -10.04 -15.62 37.72
CA MET A 14 -10.51 -15.81 39.10
C MET A 14 -9.40 -15.68 40.15
N THR A 15 -8.18 -16.16 39.89
CA THR A 15 -7.02 -15.95 40.77
C THR A 15 -6.54 -14.50 40.78
N LYS A 16 -6.61 -13.75 39.65
CA LYS A 16 -6.39 -12.29 39.65
C LYS A 16 -7.51 -11.53 40.40
N ASP A 17 -8.77 -11.94 40.27
CA ASP A 17 -9.91 -11.30 40.92
C ASP A 17 -9.83 -11.49 42.44
N VAL A 18 -9.57 -12.74 42.88
CA VAL A 18 -9.27 -13.11 44.27
C VAL A 18 -8.03 -12.39 44.80
N LYS A 19 -6.97 -12.27 43.98
CA LYS A 19 -5.78 -11.45 44.30
C LYS A 19 -6.21 -10.01 44.62
N HIS A 20 -6.95 -9.35 43.74
CA HIS A 20 -7.40 -7.97 43.98
C HIS A 20 -8.27 -7.82 45.25
N LEU A 21 -9.14 -8.79 45.54
CA LEU A 21 -9.93 -8.80 46.78
C LEU A 21 -9.07 -8.92 48.05
N ILE A 22 -8.10 -9.83 48.07
CA ILE A 22 -7.17 -10.01 49.19
C ILE A 22 -6.33 -8.74 49.37
N TYR A 23 -5.78 -8.21 48.28
CA TYR A 23 -4.86 -7.07 48.28
C TYR A 23 -5.51 -5.80 48.84
N TYR A 24 -6.77 -5.56 48.47
CA TYR A 24 -7.53 -4.41 48.97
C TYR A 24 -7.88 -4.51 50.46
N ARG A 25 -7.88 -5.72 51.03
CA ARG A 25 -8.20 -5.98 52.44
C ARG A 25 -6.93 -6.12 53.32
N PHE A 26 -5.78 -6.38 52.72
CA PHE A 26 -4.51 -6.59 53.41
C PHE A 26 -3.64 -5.32 53.42
N ASN A 27 -3.69 -4.50 52.36
CA ASN A 27 -3.01 -3.19 52.29
C ASN A 27 -3.86 -2.06 52.89
N THR A 28 -4.28 -2.25 54.14
CA THR A 28 -4.97 -1.23 54.93
C THR A 28 -4.16 -0.94 56.20
N ASP A 29 -4.22 0.31 56.68
CA ASP A 29 -3.33 0.86 57.71
C ASP A 29 -1.83 0.75 57.29
N PRO A 30 -0.79 0.62 58.15
CA PRO A 30 0.60 0.91 57.74
C PRO A 30 1.23 -0.10 56.76
N ALA A 31 0.51 -1.14 56.32
CA ALA A 31 0.96 -2.04 55.28
C ALA A 31 0.85 -1.36 53.89
N GLY A 32 1.96 -0.77 53.43
CA GLY A 32 2.06 0.02 52.20
C GLY A 32 1.91 -0.77 50.88
N LYS A 33 2.93 -0.78 50.01
CA LYS A 33 2.91 -1.55 48.73
C LYS A 33 4.22 -2.32 48.38
N GLY A 34 4.79 -3.12 49.31
CA GLY A 34 6.04 -3.92 49.21
C GLY A 34 5.95 -5.41 49.71
N PRO A 35 6.63 -6.41 49.10
CA PRO A 35 6.33 -7.88 48.94
C PRO A 35 5.43 -8.72 49.85
N GLY A 36 5.38 -8.45 51.17
CA GLY A 36 4.47 -9.05 52.16
C GLY A 36 3.92 -10.48 51.97
N CYS A 37 2.61 -10.60 51.67
CA CYS A 37 1.72 -11.65 52.19
C CYS A 37 1.89 -13.03 51.56
N GLY A 38 1.60 -14.02 52.41
CA GLY A 38 1.46 -15.42 52.06
C GLY A 38 0.01 -15.93 52.07
N PHE A 39 -1.02 -15.09 51.87
CA PHE A 39 -2.42 -15.55 51.84
C PHE A 39 -2.79 -16.20 50.49
N TRP A 40 -2.01 -17.21 50.10
CA TRP A 40 -2.15 -17.93 48.83
C TRP A 40 -3.29 -18.96 48.83
N ALA A 41 -3.86 -19.30 49.99
CA ALA A 41 -4.82 -20.39 50.15
C ALA A 41 -6.06 -20.29 49.22
N PRO A 42 -6.71 -19.13 49.02
CA PRO A 42 -7.81 -19.01 48.05
C PRO A 42 -7.36 -19.22 46.59
N GLY A 43 -6.14 -18.79 46.25
CA GLY A 43 -5.54 -19.05 44.93
C GLY A 43 -5.27 -20.55 44.73
N TRP A 44 -4.68 -21.21 45.73
CA TRP A 44 -4.42 -22.65 45.74
C TRP A 44 -5.72 -23.47 45.62
N GLN A 45 -6.80 -23.09 46.32
CA GLN A 45 -8.11 -23.73 46.14
C GLN A 45 -8.62 -23.64 44.70
N VAL A 46 -8.50 -22.48 44.03
CA VAL A 46 -8.86 -22.33 42.60
C VAL A 46 -8.04 -23.28 41.71
N TRP A 47 -6.77 -23.51 42.02
CA TRP A 47 -5.92 -24.47 41.29
C TRP A 47 -6.22 -25.93 41.64
N LEU A 48 -6.58 -26.27 42.88
CA LEU A 48 -7.06 -27.61 43.26
C LEU A 48 -8.37 -27.96 42.56
N PHE A 49 -9.35 -27.03 42.52
CA PHE A 49 -10.59 -27.25 41.77
C PHE A 49 -10.37 -27.31 40.25
N PHE A 50 -9.35 -26.61 39.73
CA PHE A 50 -8.90 -26.86 38.35
C PHE A 50 -8.33 -28.28 38.18
N MET A 51 -7.48 -28.76 39.08
CA MET A 51 -6.90 -30.10 39.00
C MET A 51 -7.98 -31.19 39.07
N ARG A 52 -8.92 -31.09 40.02
CA ARG A 52 -10.12 -31.96 40.10
C ARG A 52 -10.91 -31.98 38.79
N GLY A 53 -11.00 -30.84 38.10
CA GLY A 53 -11.70 -30.72 36.80
C GLY A 53 -10.87 -31.03 35.56
N ILE A 54 -9.55 -31.23 35.67
CA ILE A 54 -8.66 -31.53 34.54
C ILE A 54 -8.24 -33.00 34.50
N VAL A 55 -8.15 -33.68 35.65
CA VAL A 55 -7.71 -35.08 35.76
C VAL A 55 -8.52 -36.02 34.84
N PRO A 56 -9.87 -36.06 34.88
CA PRO A 56 -10.65 -36.92 33.97
C PRO A 56 -10.50 -36.59 32.47
N LEU A 57 -10.07 -35.36 32.15
CA LEU A 57 -9.79 -35.00 30.76
C LEU A 57 -8.39 -35.44 30.34
N LEU A 58 -7.40 -35.35 31.24
CA LEU A 58 -6.04 -35.84 31.00
C LEU A 58 -5.99 -37.36 30.96
N GLU A 59 -6.68 -38.06 31.85
CA GLU A 59 -6.84 -39.52 31.82
C GLU A 59 -7.36 -39.98 30.45
N ARG A 60 -8.46 -39.38 29.96
CA ARG A 60 -9.00 -39.69 28.64
C ARG A 60 -8.07 -39.28 27.49
N TRP A 61 -7.37 -38.15 27.58
CA TRP A 61 -6.47 -37.69 26.52
C TRP A 61 -5.16 -38.48 26.44
N LEU A 62 -4.59 -38.84 27.58
CA LEU A 62 -3.39 -39.67 27.71
C LEU A 62 -3.71 -41.13 27.43
N GLY A 63 -4.82 -41.66 27.93
CA GLY A 63 -5.33 -43.00 27.57
C GLY A 63 -5.52 -43.15 26.06
N ASN A 64 -6.23 -42.22 25.42
CA ASN A 64 -6.37 -42.20 23.96
C ASN A 64 -5.05 -41.98 23.20
N LEU A 65 -4.04 -41.36 23.81
CA LEU A 65 -2.72 -41.18 23.22
C LEU A 65 -1.89 -42.46 23.31
N LEU A 66 -1.89 -43.12 24.47
CA LEU A 66 -1.18 -44.37 24.75
C LEU A 66 -1.79 -45.54 23.98
N ALA A 67 -3.11 -45.72 24.02
CA ALA A 67 -3.80 -46.72 23.19
C ALA A 67 -3.44 -46.54 21.71
N ARG A 68 -3.50 -45.30 21.18
CA ARG A 68 -3.11 -45.01 19.80
C ARG A 68 -1.61 -45.22 19.51
N GLN A 69 -0.76 -45.20 20.53
CA GLN A 69 0.69 -45.43 20.40
C GLN A 69 1.04 -46.92 20.40
N PHE A 70 0.30 -47.75 21.15
CA PHE A 70 0.53 -49.20 21.27
C PHE A 70 -0.32 -50.03 20.30
N GLU A 71 -1.62 -49.71 20.16
CA GLU A 71 -2.58 -50.41 19.29
C GLU A 71 -2.62 -49.82 17.86
N GLY A 72 -1.97 -48.67 17.66
CA GLY A 72 -2.01 -47.92 16.40
C GLY A 72 -3.32 -47.15 16.20
N ARG A 73 -3.68 -46.86 14.93
CA ARG A 73 -4.88 -46.06 14.61
C ARG A 73 -5.82 -46.77 13.64
N ASN A 74 -6.99 -47.14 14.13
CA ASN A 74 -8.10 -47.62 13.31
C ASN A 74 -8.42 -46.66 12.15
N SER A 75 -8.19 -47.13 10.92
CA SER A 75 -8.20 -46.31 9.70
C SER A 75 -9.60 -46.01 9.15
N LYS A 76 -10.55 -46.94 9.37
CA LYS A 76 -11.95 -46.85 8.93
C LYS A 76 -12.99 -46.87 10.06
N GLY A 77 -12.61 -47.19 11.30
CA GLY A 77 -13.53 -47.47 12.42
C GLY A 77 -14.35 -46.28 12.97
N VAL A 78 -14.17 -45.07 12.45
CA VAL A 78 -14.98 -43.89 12.83
C VAL A 78 -15.44 -43.18 11.57
N ALA A 79 -16.76 -43.11 11.37
CA ALA A 79 -17.37 -42.35 10.28
C ALA A 79 -16.99 -40.86 10.38
N LYS A 80 -16.51 -40.28 9.28
CA LYS A 80 -16.05 -38.89 9.27
C LYS A 80 -17.24 -37.93 9.17
N THR A 81 -17.55 -37.25 10.27
CA THR A 81 -18.65 -36.28 10.36
C THR A 81 -18.56 -35.19 9.30
N VAL A 82 -19.72 -34.70 8.87
CA VAL A 82 -19.86 -33.68 7.82
C VAL A 82 -19.52 -32.31 8.40
N THR A 83 -18.25 -31.92 8.29
CA THR A 83 -17.76 -30.60 8.70
C THR A 83 -17.91 -29.57 7.57
N LYS A 84 -17.77 -28.28 7.89
CA LYS A 84 -18.00 -27.15 6.94
C LYS A 84 -17.29 -27.26 5.58
N GLN A 85 -16.11 -27.89 5.53
CA GLN A 85 -15.37 -28.14 4.29
C GLN A 85 -16.08 -29.14 3.34
N ARG A 86 -16.91 -30.03 3.89
CA ARG A 86 -17.51 -31.19 3.21
C ARG A 86 -18.98 -31.02 2.87
N VAL A 87 -19.65 -29.97 3.36
CA VAL A 87 -21.10 -29.77 3.21
C VAL A 87 -21.53 -29.78 1.74
N GLU A 88 -20.87 -28.99 0.87
CA GLU A 88 -21.21 -28.97 -0.56
C GLU A 88 -21.00 -30.34 -1.22
N SER A 89 -19.91 -31.05 -0.89
CA SER A 89 -19.58 -32.37 -1.45
C SER A 89 -20.46 -33.51 -0.92
N HIS A 90 -21.00 -33.39 0.29
CA HIS A 90 -21.90 -34.37 0.88
C HIS A 90 -23.32 -34.19 0.35
N TYR A 91 -23.80 -32.96 0.29
CA TYR A 91 -25.07 -32.63 -0.36
C TYR A 91 -25.10 -33.10 -1.83
N ASP A 92 -24.01 -32.89 -2.58
CA ASP A 92 -23.88 -33.41 -3.95
C ASP A 92 -23.85 -34.96 -4.03
N LEU A 93 -23.47 -35.66 -2.96
CA LEU A 93 -23.49 -37.13 -2.89
C LEU A 93 -24.89 -37.64 -2.55
N GLU A 94 -25.52 -37.09 -1.52
CA GLU A 94 -26.89 -37.42 -1.08
C GLU A 94 -27.91 -37.14 -2.19
N LEU A 95 -27.81 -36.00 -2.86
CA LEU A 95 -28.66 -35.64 -4.00
C LEU A 95 -28.54 -36.65 -5.14
N ARG A 96 -27.33 -37.12 -5.46
CA ARG A 96 -27.10 -38.12 -6.52
C ARG A 96 -27.60 -39.50 -6.11
N ALA A 97 -27.54 -39.86 -4.83
CA ALA A 97 -28.12 -41.09 -4.31
C ALA A 97 -29.66 -41.04 -4.41
N ALA A 98 -30.29 -39.97 -3.92
CA ALA A 98 -31.75 -39.81 -3.96
C ALA A 98 -32.30 -39.84 -5.39
N VAL A 99 -31.69 -39.08 -6.32
CA VAL A 99 -32.03 -39.13 -7.75
C VAL A 99 -31.87 -40.54 -8.33
N MET A 100 -30.83 -41.28 -7.92
CA MET A 100 -30.59 -42.64 -8.40
C MET A 100 -31.62 -43.65 -7.88
N HIS A 101 -32.12 -43.50 -6.65
CA HIS A 101 -33.21 -44.33 -6.12
C HIS A 101 -34.50 -44.11 -6.91
N ASP A 102 -34.98 -42.87 -7.02
CA ASP A 102 -36.18 -42.52 -7.82
C ASP A 102 -36.14 -43.08 -9.24
N ILE A 103 -34.97 -43.02 -9.90
CA ILE A 103 -34.75 -43.54 -11.25
C ILE A 103 -34.81 -45.08 -11.29
N LEU A 104 -34.25 -45.77 -10.29
CA LEU A 104 -34.20 -47.23 -10.24
C LEU A 104 -35.56 -47.84 -9.88
N ASP A 105 -36.40 -47.12 -9.16
CA ASP A 105 -37.77 -47.53 -8.83
C ASP A 105 -38.73 -47.32 -10.02
N MET A 106 -38.49 -46.30 -10.85
CA MET A 106 -39.32 -45.99 -12.03
C MET A 106 -38.89 -46.68 -13.33
N MET A 107 -37.74 -47.37 -13.38
CA MET A 107 -37.31 -48.11 -14.59
C MET A 107 -37.66 -49.61 -14.53
N PRO A 108 -38.09 -50.23 -15.65
CA PRO A 108 -38.17 -51.69 -15.76
C PRO A 108 -36.81 -52.36 -15.54
N GLU A 109 -36.82 -53.55 -14.94
CA GLU A 109 -35.62 -54.23 -14.43
C GLU A 109 -34.53 -54.46 -15.48
N SER A 110 -34.92 -54.75 -16.72
CA SER A 110 -34.03 -54.96 -17.87
C SER A 110 -33.22 -53.74 -18.31
N ILE A 111 -33.47 -52.55 -17.76
CA ILE A 111 -32.89 -51.27 -18.23
C ILE A 111 -31.99 -50.59 -17.18
N LYS A 112 -32.05 -51.04 -15.92
CA LYS A 112 -31.65 -50.24 -14.73
C LYS A 112 -30.20 -49.71 -14.72
N GLN A 113 -29.18 -50.56 -14.90
CA GLN A 113 -27.79 -50.15 -14.64
C GLN A 113 -27.19 -49.22 -15.71
N ASN A 114 -27.41 -49.50 -17.00
CA ASN A 114 -26.71 -48.79 -18.08
C ASN A 114 -27.18 -47.33 -18.27
N LYS A 115 -28.44 -47.01 -17.97
CA LYS A 115 -28.99 -45.65 -18.18
C LYS A 115 -28.79 -44.71 -16.99
N ALA A 116 -28.64 -45.23 -15.76
CA ALA A 116 -28.52 -44.40 -14.56
C ALA A 116 -27.34 -43.41 -14.61
N LYS A 117 -26.18 -43.83 -15.14
CA LYS A 117 -25.00 -42.96 -15.33
C LYS A 117 -25.28 -41.78 -16.27
N THR A 118 -26.00 -42.03 -17.36
CA THR A 118 -26.37 -41.01 -18.36
C THR A 118 -27.40 -40.03 -17.80
N ILE A 119 -28.41 -40.51 -17.05
CA ILE A 119 -29.39 -39.61 -16.41
C ILE A 119 -28.72 -38.72 -15.35
N LEU A 120 -27.73 -39.24 -14.60
CA LEU A 120 -26.90 -38.43 -13.70
C LEU A 120 -25.97 -37.43 -14.44
N GLN A 121 -25.63 -37.66 -15.71
CA GLN A 121 -24.99 -36.64 -16.55
C GLN A 121 -26.00 -35.55 -16.95
N HIS A 122 -27.21 -35.92 -17.37
CA HIS A 122 -28.29 -34.96 -17.65
C HIS A 122 -28.66 -34.09 -16.43
N LEU A 123 -28.76 -34.68 -15.22
CA LEU A 123 -28.90 -33.92 -13.97
C LEU A 123 -27.75 -32.92 -13.77
N SER A 124 -26.52 -33.34 -14.06
CA SER A 124 -25.33 -32.48 -13.91
C SER A 124 -25.32 -31.34 -14.93
N GLU A 125 -25.88 -31.56 -16.12
CA GLU A 125 -26.02 -30.55 -17.18
C GLU A 125 -27.19 -29.61 -16.94
N ALA A 126 -28.36 -30.11 -16.53
CA ALA A 126 -29.49 -29.28 -16.13
C ALA A 126 -29.10 -28.29 -15.02
N TRP A 127 -28.19 -28.68 -14.11
CA TRP A 127 -27.61 -27.77 -13.11
C TRP A 127 -26.66 -26.72 -13.69
N ARG A 128 -25.96 -27.00 -14.80
CA ARG A 128 -25.14 -26.01 -15.53
C ARG A 128 -26.05 -25.03 -16.27
N CYS A 129 -26.99 -25.53 -17.08
CA CYS A 129 -28.00 -24.73 -17.77
C CYS A 129 -28.78 -23.83 -16.79
N TRP A 130 -29.23 -24.36 -15.66
CA TRP A 130 -29.89 -23.56 -14.63
C TRP A 130 -29.00 -22.43 -14.11
N LYS A 131 -27.71 -22.66 -13.83
CA LYS A 131 -26.79 -21.57 -13.40
C LYS A 131 -26.52 -20.54 -14.50
N ALA A 132 -26.47 -20.96 -15.76
CA ALA A 132 -26.30 -20.12 -16.94
C ALA A 132 -27.59 -19.37 -17.33
N ASN A 133 -28.74 -19.76 -16.75
CA ASN A 133 -30.08 -19.36 -17.15
C ASN A 133 -30.44 -19.71 -18.61
N ILE A 134 -29.84 -20.78 -19.12
CA ILE A 134 -30.16 -21.35 -20.44
C ILE A 134 -31.35 -22.31 -20.25
N PRO A 135 -32.41 -22.23 -21.08
CA PRO A 135 -33.53 -23.16 -21.01
C PRO A 135 -33.05 -24.58 -21.32
N TRP A 136 -33.14 -25.47 -20.34
CA TRP A 136 -32.75 -26.86 -20.49
C TRP A 136 -33.92 -27.69 -21.04
N LYS A 137 -33.79 -28.17 -22.28
CA LYS A 137 -34.72 -29.12 -22.90
C LYS A 137 -33.92 -30.11 -23.74
N VAL A 138 -34.18 -31.40 -23.56
CA VAL A 138 -33.50 -32.48 -24.30
C VAL A 138 -34.49 -33.15 -25.25
N PRO A 139 -34.27 -33.10 -26.59
CA PRO A 139 -35.11 -33.80 -27.55
C PRO A 139 -35.20 -35.30 -27.25
N GLY A 140 -36.40 -35.87 -27.33
CA GLY A 140 -36.64 -37.31 -27.10
C GLY A 140 -36.50 -37.78 -25.65
N MET A 141 -36.30 -36.90 -24.66
CA MET A 141 -36.27 -37.31 -23.25
C MET A 141 -37.67 -37.68 -22.74
N PRO A 142 -37.83 -38.81 -22.01
CA PRO A 142 -39.09 -39.13 -21.34
C PRO A 142 -39.47 -38.07 -20.31
N THR A 143 -40.68 -37.54 -20.40
CA THR A 143 -41.21 -36.47 -19.54
C THR A 143 -41.16 -36.82 -18.05
N ALA A 144 -41.33 -38.09 -17.70
CA ALA A 144 -41.16 -38.59 -16.33
C ALA A 144 -39.75 -38.34 -15.78
N ILE A 145 -38.70 -38.61 -16.58
CA ILE A 145 -37.30 -38.39 -16.19
C ILE A 145 -36.98 -36.89 -16.16
N GLU A 146 -37.51 -36.13 -17.12
CA GLU A 146 -37.38 -34.66 -17.16
C GLU A 146 -37.94 -34.02 -15.88
N ASN A 147 -39.13 -34.44 -15.45
CA ASN A 147 -39.78 -33.94 -14.23
C ASN A 147 -38.99 -34.28 -12.94
N ILE A 148 -38.40 -35.47 -12.83
CA ILE A 148 -37.52 -35.84 -11.71
C ILE A 148 -36.30 -34.90 -11.68
N ILE A 149 -35.64 -34.69 -12.82
CA ILE A 149 -34.49 -33.79 -12.92
C ILE A 149 -34.90 -32.37 -12.51
N LEU A 150 -35.99 -31.82 -13.05
CA LEU A 150 -36.46 -30.47 -12.73
C LEU A 150 -36.81 -30.33 -11.23
N ARG A 151 -37.43 -31.34 -10.60
CA ARG A 151 -37.70 -31.38 -9.14
C ARG A 151 -36.43 -31.23 -8.32
N TYR A 152 -35.38 -32.01 -8.63
CA TYR A 152 -34.12 -31.96 -7.89
C TYR A 152 -33.26 -30.74 -8.24
N ILE A 153 -33.33 -30.21 -9.47
CA ILE A 153 -32.70 -28.93 -9.82
C ILE A 153 -33.33 -27.77 -9.04
N LYS A 154 -34.65 -27.77 -8.84
CA LYS A 154 -35.32 -26.77 -7.99
C LYS A 154 -34.88 -26.90 -6.52
N SER A 155 -34.94 -28.09 -5.94
CA SER A 155 -34.46 -28.32 -4.56
C SER A 155 -32.99 -27.88 -4.36
N LYS A 156 -32.13 -28.13 -5.35
CA LYS A 156 -30.74 -27.67 -5.36
C LYS A 156 -30.60 -26.15 -5.51
N ALA A 157 -31.45 -25.52 -6.31
CA ALA A 157 -31.49 -24.06 -6.43
C ALA A 157 -31.86 -23.40 -5.10
N ASP A 158 -32.90 -23.89 -4.43
CA ASP A 158 -33.41 -23.35 -3.16
C ASP A 158 -32.37 -23.48 -2.01
N TRP A 159 -31.60 -24.58 -2.00
CA TRP A 159 -30.44 -24.73 -1.11
C TRP A 159 -29.26 -23.80 -1.49
N TRP A 160 -29.03 -23.58 -2.78
CA TRP A 160 -27.90 -22.78 -3.27
C TRP A 160 -28.12 -21.27 -3.10
N THR A 161 -29.37 -20.79 -3.16
CA THR A 161 -29.73 -19.39 -2.86
C THR A 161 -29.66 -19.09 -1.36
N SER A 162 -30.18 -19.99 -0.52
CA SER A 162 -30.21 -19.81 0.94
C SER A 162 -28.84 -19.92 1.62
N ALA A 163 -27.90 -20.70 1.06
CA ALA A 163 -26.56 -20.92 1.64
C ALA A 163 -25.57 -19.74 1.41
N VAL A 164 -25.90 -18.57 1.96
CA VAL A 164 -25.09 -17.32 1.91
C VAL A 164 -23.89 -17.37 2.89
N VAL A 165 -22.95 -16.42 2.74
CA VAL A 165 -21.86 -15.98 3.67
C VAL A 165 -20.41 -16.24 3.25
N LYS A 166 -20.02 -17.31 2.51
CA LYS A 166 -18.59 -17.56 2.18
C LYS A 166 -18.20 -17.85 0.71
N LYS A 167 -19.13 -17.70 -0.24
CA LYS A 167 -18.87 -17.63 -1.70
C LYS A 167 -19.80 -16.62 -2.37
N SER A 168 -20.00 -15.46 -1.74
CA SER A 168 -21.03 -14.45 -2.05
C SER A 168 -21.03 -14.00 -3.50
N LEU A 169 -19.99 -13.27 -3.91
CA LEU A 169 -19.91 -12.53 -5.17
C LEU A 169 -20.36 -13.34 -6.39
N GLY A 170 -19.67 -14.44 -6.70
CA GLY A 170 -19.97 -15.27 -7.88
C GLY A 170 -21.31 -16.02 -7.85
N ARG A 171 -22.00 -16.10 -6.70
CA ARG A 171 -23.40 -16.54 -6.62
C ARG A 171 -24.35 -15.36 -6.88
N LEU A 172 -24.13 -14.23 -6.20
CA LEU A 172 -24.95 -13.02 -6.32
C LEU A 172 -24.94 -12.44 -7.74
N THR A 173 -23.79 -12.40 -8.42
CA THR A 173 -23.70 -12.00 -9.85
C THR A 173 -24.65 -12.81 -10.73
N ARG A 174 -24.77 -14.13 -10.52
CA ARG A 174 -25.69 -14.97 -11.30
C ARG A 174 -27.15 -14.71 -10.95
N LEU A 175 -27.47 -14.47 -9.69
CA LEU A 175 -28.83 -14.13 -9.26
C LEU A 175 -29.26 -12.77 -9.79
N TYR A 176 -28.38 -11.77 -9.77
CA TYR A 176 -28.59 -10.48 -10.42
C TYR A 176 -28.85 -10.67 -11.91
N LEU A 177 -27.96 -11.37 -12.64
CA LEU A 177 -28.10 -11.53 -14.09
C LEU A 177 -29.33 -12.35 -14.50
N LYS A 178 -29.83 -13.25 -13.63
CA LYS A 178 -31.13 -13.90 -13.80
C LYS A 178 -32.30 -12.95 -13.65
N ALA A 179 -32.33 -12.17 -12.57
CA ALA A 179 -33.37 -11.17 -12.34
C ALA A 179 -33.37 -10.10 -13.42
N GLU A 180 -32.19 -9.73 -13.92
CA GLU A 180 -32.00 -8.80 -15.03
C GLU A 180 -32.50 -9.39 -16.37
N GLN A 181 -32.15 -10.65 -16.69
CA GLN A 181 -32.71 -11.35 -17.85
C GLN A 181 -34.25 -11.41 -17.81
N GLU A 182 -34.83 -11.71 -16.64
CA GLU A 182 -36.29 -11.71 -16.46
C GLU A 182 -36.89 -10.31 -16.62
N ARG A 183 -36.24 -9.27 -16.06
CA ARG A 183 -36.65 -7.86 -16.19
C ARG A 183 -36.65 -7.38 -17.66
N GLN A 184 -35.63 -7.77 -18.42
CA GLN A 184 -35.52 -7.45 -19.85
C GLN A 184 -36.58 -8.22 -20.67
N HIS A 185 -36.86 -9.48 -20.33
CA HIS A 185 -37.92 -10.25 -20.97
C HIS A 185 -39.32 -9.70 -20.67
N GLY A 186 -39.58 -9.33 -19.41
CA GLY A 186 -40.81 -8.68 -18.97
C GLY A 186 -41.09 -7.40 -19.75
N TYR A 187 -40.12 -6.48 -19.81
CA TYR A 187 -40.26 -5.23 -20.60
C TYR A 187 -40.59 -5.48 -22.08
N LEU A 188 -39.97 -6.49 -22.70
CA LEU A 188 -40.24 -6.84 -24.11
C LEU A 188 -41.59 -7.54 -24.33
N LYS A 189 -42.20 -8.08 -23.27
CA LYS A 189 -43.47 -8.81 -23.29
C LYS A 189 -44.65 -7.93 -22.89
N ASP A 190 -44.49 -7.14 -21.84
CA ASP A 190 -45.51 -6.25 -21.26
C ASP A 190 -45.58 -4.91 -22.04
N GLY A 191 -44.49 -4.53 -22.71
CA GLY A 191 -44.35 -3.28 -23.45
C GLY A 191 -43.76 -2.12 -22.62
N PRO A 192 -43.67 -0.91 -23.21
CA PRO A 192 -43.08 0.25 -22.53
C PRO A 192 -43.89 0.67 -21.30
N TYR A 193 -43.25 0.66 -20.12
CA TYR A 193 -43.90 1.04 -18.86
C TYR A 193 -44.21 2.54 -18.72
N VAL A 194 -43.68 3.41 -19.59
CA VAL A 194 -44.03 4.84 -19.66
C VAL A 194 -45.19 4.99 -20.65
N SER A 195 -46.30 5.60 -20.23
CA SER A 195 -47.46 5.78 -21.11
C SER A 195 -47.15 6.78 -22.23
N ALA A 196 -47.92 6.74 -23.33
CA ALA A 196 -47.76 7.71 -24.42
C ALA A 196 -48.04 9.15 -23.96
N GLU A 197 -48.99 9.32 -23.04
CA GLU A 197 -49.35 10.61 -22.44
C GLU A 197 -48.24 11.12 -21.48
N GLU A 198 -47.74 10.25 -20.59
CA GLU A 198 -46.58 10.56 -19.73
C GLU A 198 -45.36 10.97 -20.58
N ALA A 199 -45.06 10.21 -21.64
CA ALA A 199 -43.94 10.49 -22.52
C ALA A 199 -44.10 11.83 -23.26
N VAL A 200 -45.31 12.19 -23.71
CA VAL A 200 -45.60 13.49 -24.34
C VAL A 200 -45.48 14.63 -23.33
N ALA A 201 -46.04 14.50 -22.13
CA ALA A 201 -45.94 15.51 -21.08
C ALA A 201 -44.47 15.78 -20.68
N VAL A 202 -43.69 14.73 -20.46
CA VAL A 202 -42.24 14.82 -20.16
C VAL A 202 -41.47 15.52 -21.29
N CYS A 203 -41.77 15.18 -22.56
CA CYS A 203 -41.15 15.85 -23.70
C CYS A 203 -41.56 17.33 -23.79
N ALA A 204 -42.84 17.67 -23.61
CA ALA A 204 -43.34 19.06 -23.65
C ALA A 204 -42.71 19.93 -22.56
N THR A 205 -42.65 19.44 -21.31
CA THR A 205 -41.95 20.11 -20.20
C THR A 205 -40.47 20.35 -20.53
N THR A 206 -39.80 19.38 -21.15
CA THR A 206 -38.39 19.51 -21.57
C THR A 206 -38.22 20.52 -22.70
N VAL A 207 -39.11 20.53 -23.70
CA VAL A 207 -39.10 21.51 -24.80
C VAL A 207 -39.29 22.92 -24.27
N HIS A 208 -40.35 23.18 -23.49
CA HIS A 208 -40.62 24.51 -22.93
C HIS A 208 -39.52 24.99 -21.98
N TRP A 209 -38.85 24.08 -21.27
CA TRP A 209 -37.64 24.42 -20.53
C TRP A 209 -36.53 24.93 -21.47
N LEU A 210 -36.15 24.15 -22.48
CA LEU A 210 -35.07 24.49 -23.42
C LEU A 210 -35.38 25.76 -24.23
N GLU A 211 -36.64 25.97 -24.62
CA GLU A 211 -37.14 27.22 -25.21
C GLU A 211 -36.96 28.41 -24.26
N SER A 212 -37.37 28.28 -22.99
CA SER A 212 -37.19 29.32 -21.97
C SER A 212 -35.71 29.63 -21.69
N ARG A 213 -34.82 28.64 -21.84
CA ARG A 213 -33.36 28.80 -21.77
C ARG A 213 -32.73 29.38 -23.05
N LYS A 214 -33.49 29.50 -24.16
CA LYS A 214 -32.97 29.79 -25.50
C LYS A 214 -31.83 28.84 -25.91
N PHE A 215 -31.94 27.57 -25.52
CA PHE A 215 -30.87 26.59 -25.71
C PHE A 215 -30.64 26.29 -27.20
N SER A 216 -29.37 26.26 -27.61
CA SER A 216 -28.95 25.88 -28.97
C SER A 216 -28.43 24.45 -28.95
N PRO A 217 -29.00 23.49 -29.72
CA PRO A 217 -28.53 22.11 -29.73
C PRO A 217 -27.03 21.95 -29.99
N ILE A 218 -26.41 20.95 -29.38
CA ILE A 218 -24.99 20.60 -29.56
C ILE A 218 -24.83 19.96 -30.95
N PRO A 219 -24.08 20.58 -31.88
CA PRO A 219 -23.90 20.08 -33.23
C PRO A 219 -23.01 18.84 -33.26
N PHE A 220 -23.00 18.13 -34.39
CA PHE A 220 -21.97 17.13 -34.67
C PHE A 220 -20.57 17.80 -34.74
N PRO A 221 -19.50 17.19 -34.19
CA PRO A 221 -18.15 17.75 -34.25
C PRO A 221 -17.66 17.85 -35.72
N LEU A 222 -17.61 19.08 -36.23
CA LEU A 222 -17.17 19.43 -37.59
C LEU A 222 -15.77 18.89 -37.89
N LEU A 223 -15.44 18.67 -39.18
CA LEU A 223 -14.17 18.04 -39.58
C LEU A 223 -12.94 18.77 -38.99
N ASN A 224 -12.95 20.10 -39.06
CA ASN A 224 -11.89 20.99 -38.59
C ASN A 224 -12.34 21.75 -37.34
N TYR A 225 -12.67 21.05 -36.25
CA TYR A 225 -13.18 21.66 -35.04
C TYR A 225 -12.04 22.03 -34.09
N LYS A 226 -12.02 23.30 -33.64
CA LYS A 226 -10.83 23.93 -33.02
C LYS A 226 -10.20 23.17 -31.85
N HIS A 227 -11.03 22.49 -31.05
CA HIS A 227 -10.60 21.80 -29.82
C HIS A 227 -10.56 20.27 -29.98
N ASP A 228 -10.68 19.74 -31.21
CA ASP A 228 -10.69 18.28 -31.49
C ASP A 228 -9.51 17.54 -30.83
N THR A 229 -8.31 18.07 -30.99
CA THR A 229 -7.06 17.50 -30.48
C THR A 229 -6.95 17.61 -28.96
N GLU A 230 -7.40 18.72 -28.38
CA GLU A 230 -7.41 18.96 -26.93
C GLU A 230 -8.35 17.98 -26.22
N LEU A 231 -9.59 17.84 -26.74
CA LEU A 231 -10.58 16.89 -26.24
C LEU A 231 -10.12 15.43 -26.39
N LEU A 232 -9.44 15.08 -27.50
CA LEU A 232 -8.84 13.76 -27.66
C LEU A 232 -7.72 13.51 -26.63
N VAL A 233 -6.84 14.48 -26.38
CA VAL A 233 -5.77 14.33 -25.37
C VAL A 233 -6.34 14.16 -23.97
N LEU A 234 -7.41 14.87 -23.61
CA LEU A 234 -8.11 14.66 -22.32
C LEU A 234 -8.72 13.25 -22.23
N ALA A 235 -9.39 12.78 -23.29
CA ALA A 235 -9.97 11.44 -23.35
C ALA A 235 -8.88 10.34 -23.23
N LEU A 236 -7.76 10.48 -23.94
CA LEU A 236 -6.65 9.51 -23.91
C LEU A 236 -5.93 9.50 -22.56
N LYS A 237 -5.78 10.64 -21.87
CA LYS A 237 -5.26 10.70 -20.49
C LYS A 237 -6.16 9.94 -19.51
N LYS A 238 -7.47 10.25 -19.51
CA LYS A 238 -8.50 9.60 -18.68
C LYS A 238 -8.52 8.07 -18.84
N LEU A 239 -8.25 7.55 -20.04
CA LEU A 239 -8.13 6.11 -20.29
C LEU A 239 -6.78 5.52 -19.82
N LYS A 240 -5.66 6.23 -20.03
CA LYS A 240 -4.30 5.78 -19.64
C LYS A 240 -4.12 5.70 -18.12
N GLU A 241 -4.76 6.58 -17.36
CA GLU A 241 -4.75 6.60 -15.89
C GLU A 241 -5.27 5.28 -15.27
N ALA A 242 -6.28 4.64 -15.87
CA ALA A 242 -6.87 3.37 -15.42
C ALA A 242 -5.90 2.16 -15.42
N TYR A 243 -4.69 2.34 -15.98
CA TYR A 243 -3.62 1.35 -16.05
C TYR A 243 -2.36 1.73 -15.28
N SER A 244 -2.20 2.99 -14.89
CA SER A 244 -1.01 3.51 -14.18
C SER A 244 -0.68 2.74 -12.88
N VAL A 245 -1.70 2.22 -12.20
CA VAL A 245 -1.56 1.47 -10.93
C VAL A 245 -1.26 -0.04 -11.13
N LYS A 246 -1.43 -0.60 -12.34
CA LYS A 246 -1.40 -2.04 -12.59
C LYS A 246 -0.03 -2.55 -13.03
N GLY A 247 0.76 -3.06 -12.09
CA GLY A 247 2.09 -3.66 -12.35
C GLY A 247 2.11 -4.92 -13.24
N ARG A 248 0.96 -5.45 -13.68
CA ARG A 248 0.86 -6.49 -14.73
C ARG A 248 -0.41 -6.27 -15.56
N LEU A 249 -0.27 -6.34 -16.88
CA LEU A 249 -1.32 -6.10 -17.87
C LEU A 249 -1.65 -7.40 -18.63
N ASN A 250 -2.94 -7.67 -18.81
CA ASN A 250 -3.44 -8.76 -19.67
C ASN A 250 -3.29 -8.39 -21.16
N GLN A 251 -3.86 -9.20 -22.08
CA GLN A 251 -3.78 -8.91 -23.52
C GLN A 251 -4.63 -7.68 -23.93
N SER A 252 -5.91 -7.62 -23.56
CA SER A 252 -6.80 -6.52 -23.95
C SER A 252 -6.34 -5.15 -23.43
N GLN A 253 -5.67 -5.11 -22.28
CA GLN A 253 -5.11 -3.90 -21.69
C GLN A 253 -3.83 -3.42 -22.42
N ARG A 254 -3.06 -4.34 -23.03
CA ARG A 254 -1.95 -3.98 -23.93
C ARG A 254 -2.46 -3.48 -25.27
N GLU A 255 -3.52 -4.09 -25.79
CA GLU A 255 -4.20 -3.63 -27.00
C GLU A 255 -4.83 -2.24 -26.79
N GLU A 256 -5.44 -1.98 -25.64
CA GLU A 256 -5.92 -0.64 -25.27
C GLU A 256 -4.78 0.39 -25.21
N LEU A 257 -3.68 0.09 -24.51
CA LEU A 257 -2.54 1.00 -24.45
C LEU A 257 -1.90 1.22 -25.84
N ALA A 258 -1.75 0.18 -26.66
CA ALA A 258 -1.24 0.32 -28.02
C ALA A 258 -2.15 1.20 -28.91
N LEU A 259 -3.47 1.08 -28.77
CA LEU A 259 -4.43 1.95 -29.46
C LEU A 259 -4.42 3.40 -28.92
N ILE A 260 -4.08 3.60 -27.65
CA ILE A 260 -3.90 4.92 -27.03
C ILE A 260 -2.61 5.59 -27.54
N GLU A 261 -1.46 4.90 -27.52
CA GLU A 261 -0.22 5.48 -28.06
C GLU A 261 -0.34 5.73 -29.58
N GLN A 262 -0.95 4.82 -30.37
CA GLN A 262 -1.25 5.06 -31.79
C GLN A 262 -2.13 6.31 -32.01
N ALA A 263 -3.04 6.62 -31.08
CA ALA A 263 -3.88 7.81 -31.13
C ALA A 263 -3.12 9.10 -30.75
N TYR A 264 -2.04 9.01 -29.96
CA TYR A 264 -1.10 10.12 -29.75
C TYR A 264 -0.17 10.31 -30.96
N ASP A 265 0.33 9.24 -31.57
CA ASP A 265 1.18 9.31 -32.77
C ASP A 265 0.43 9.89 -33.98
N LYS A 266 -0.87 9.57 -34.10
CA LYS A 266 -1.71 9.93 -35.26
C LYS A 266 -3.09 10.46 -34.86
N PRO A 267 -3.17 11.65 -34.23
CA PRO A 267 -4.42 12.17 -33.70
C PRO A 267 -5.46 12.41 -34.81
N HIS A 268 -5.07 12.91 -35.99
CA HIS A 268 -6.00 13.14 -37.10
C HIS A 268 -6.57 11.85 -37.70
N GLU A 269 -5.78 10.76 -37.76
CA GLU A 269 -6.26 9.44 -38.19
C GLU A 269 -7.28 8.90 -37.18
N CYS A 270 -7.00 9.06 -35.88
CA CYS A 270 -7.90 8.65 -34.81
C CYS A 270 -9.19 9.50 -34.76
N LEU A 271 -9.12 10.82 -34.93
CA LEU A 271 -10.28 11.71 -35.01
C LEU A 271 -11.18 11.36 -36.19
N SER A 272 -10.59 11.10 -37.36
CA SER A 272 -11.33 10.63 -38.55
C SER A 272 -12.04 9.30 -38.28
N ARG A 273 -11.34 8.34 -37.65
CA ARG A 273 -11.92 7.06 -37.19
C ARG A 273 -13.08 7.28 -36.22
N ILE A 274 -12.92 8.11 -35.19
CA ILE A 274 -13.94 8.44 -34.19
C ILE A 274 -15.17 9.06 -34.84
N LYS A 275 -15.01 10.13 -35.63
CA LYS A 275 -16.13 10.83 -36.29
C LYS A 275 -16.87 9.90 -37.26
N ARG A 276 -16.15 9.04 -37.99
CA ARG A 276 -16.76 7.99 -38.83
C ARG A 276 -17.60 7.00 -38.00
N LEU A 277 -17.10 6.51 -36.87
CA LEU A 277 -17.85 5.58 -36.01
C LEU A 277 -19.09 6.23 -35.39
N LEU A 278 -19.01 7.51 -34.97
CA LEU A 278 -20.17 8.26 -34.48
C LEU A 278 -21.27 8.38 -35.56
N LEU A 279 -20.89 8.56 -36.83
CA LEU A 279 -21.85 8.59 -37.95
C LEU A 279 -22.40 7.19 -38.28
N THR A 280 -21.55 6.18 -38.48
CA THR A 280 -21.97 4.91 -39.10
C THR A 280 -22.24 3.76 -38.13
N GLN A 281 -21.67 3.75 -36.92
CA GLN A 281 -21.78 2.60 -36.01
C GLN A 281 -23.07 2.67 -35.19
N ARG A 282 -23.94 1.67 -35.38
CA ARG A 282 -25.18 1.44 -34.59
C ARG A 282 -25.28 0.01 -34.05
N ALA A 283 -24.26 -0.82 -34.28
CA ALA A 283 -24.07 -2.13 -33.69
C ALA A 283 -22.66 -2.21 -33.10
N PHE A 284 -22.57 -2.74 -31.88
CA PHE A 284 -21.38 -2.70 -31.04
C PHE A 284 -21.09 -4.10 -30.50
N LYS A 285 -19.85 -4.37 -30.08
CA LYS A 285 -19.50 -5.70 -29.54
C LYS A 285 -20.15 -5.95 -28.18
N GLN A 286 -20.24 -7.23 -27.83
CA GLN A 286 -20.70 -7.64 -26.50
C GLN A 286 -19.76 -7.10 -25.41
N SER A 287 -20.32 -6.60 -24.32
CA SER A 287 -19.58 -6.06 -23.18
C SER A 287 -19.48 -7.11 -22.08
N GLY A 288 -18.36 -7.15 -21.37
CA GLY A 288 -18.24 -7.93 -20.13
C GLY A 288 -19.01 -7.25 -18.99
N ILE A 289 -19.55 -8.02 -18.06
CA ILE A 289 -20.02 -7.51 -16.76
C ILE A 289 -19.45 -8.34 -15.61
N GLU A 290 -18.73 -7.67 -14.73
CA GLU A 290 -18.28 -8.18 -13.44
C GLU A 290 -18.87 -7.34 -12.30
N PHE A 291 -18.56 -7.69 -11.05
CA PHE A 291 -19.01 -6.93 -9.88
C PHE A 291 -17.85 -6.68 -8.92
N PHE A 292 -17.70 -5.43 -8.50
CA PHE A 292 -16.85 -5.04 -7.39
C PHE A 292 -17.62 -5.20 -6.07
N ASP A 293 -17.02 -5.90 -5.10
CA ASP A 293 -17.63 -6.24 -3.82
C ASP A 293 -17.16 -5.23 -2.74
N THR A 294 -18.06 -4.37 -2.26
CA THR A 294 -17.75 -3.44 -1.15
C THR A 294 -18.04 -4.05 0.24
N TYR A 295 -18.37 -5.35 0.28
CA TYR A 295 -18.91 -6.10 1.43
C TYR A 295 -20.28 -5.66 1.95
N ASP A 296 -20.74 -4.44 1.65
CA ASP A 296 -22.12 -3.97 1.81
C ASP A 296 -22.92 -4.16 0.50
N LYS A 297 -22.38 -3.69 -0.62
CA LYS A 297 -23.06 -3.62 -1.92
C LYS A 297 -22.17 -4.14 -3.05
N LEU A 298 -22.82 -4.61 -4.12
CA LEU A 298 -22.14 -5.03 -5.34
C LEU A 298 -22.31 -3.97 -6.42
N ILE A 299 -21.19 -3.42 -6.89
CA ILE A 299 -21.16 -2.39 -7.94
C ILE A 299 -20.88 -3.07 -9.28
N PRO A 300 -21.73 -2.95 -10.31
CA PRO A 300 -21.49 -3.55 -11.61
C PRO A 300 -20.34 -2.81 -12.33
N CYS A 301 -19.35 -3.56 -12.80
CA CYS A 301 -18.24 -3.08 -13.59
C CYS A 301 -18.36 -3.65 -15.01
N TYR A 302 -18.28 -2.79 -16.02
CA TYR A 302 -18.47 -3.17 -17.42
C TYR A 302 -17.13 -3.13 -18.17
N ASP A 303 -16.85 -4.17 -18.96
CA ASP A 303 -15.67 -4.26 -19.82
C ASP A 303 -16.09 -3.99 -21.27
N ILE A 304 -15.48 -2.99 -21.91
CA ILE A 304 -15.89 -2.41 -23.20
C ILE A 304 -14.70 -2.47 -24.16
N GLU A 305 -14.93 -2.80 -25.43
CA GLU A 305 -13.87 -2.88 -26.43
C GLU A 305 -13.07 -1.57 -26.51
N PRO A 306 -11.73 -1.61 -26.45
CA PRO A 306 -10.87 -0.42 -26.47
C PRO A 306 -11.13 0.59 -27.62
N VAL A 307 -11.38 0.12 -28.84
CA VAL A 307 -11.66 1.00 -29.99
C VAL A 307 -12.96 1.78 -29.79
N GLU A 308 -14.00 1.12 -29.28
CA GLU A 308 -15.25 1.78 -28.96
C GLU A 308 -15.10 2.68 -27.73
N LYS A 309 -14.34 2.24 -26.72
CA LYS A 309 -14.08 2.97 -25.47
C LYS A 309 -13.34 4.30 -25.70
N ILE A 310 -12.42 4.37 -26.66
CA ILE A 310 -11.78 5.62 -27.12
C ILE A 310 -12.82 6.55 -27.78
N THR A 311 -13.74 5.99 -28.56
CA THR A 311 -14.83 6.74 -29.22
C THR A 311 -15.82 7.28 -28.18
N ASP A 312 -16.21 6.45 -27.21
CA ASP A 312 -17.08 6.81 -26.09
C ASP A 312 -16.43 7.89 -25.21
N ALA A 313 -15.12 7.81 -24.95
CA ALA A 313 -14.37 8.78 -24.14
C ALA A 313 -14.22 10.14 -24.84
N TYR A 314 -13.95 10.15 -26.15
CA TYR A 314 -13.94 11.39 -26.93
C TYR A 314 -15.33 12.06 -26.91
N LEU A 315 -16.39 11.28 -27.12
CA LEU A 315 -17.76 11.77 -27.10
C LEU A 315 -18.14 12.34 -25.73
N ASP A 316 -17.77 11.67 -24.63
CA ASP A 316 -17.95 12.17 -23.27
C ASP A 316 -17.33 13.56 -23.06
N GLN A 317 -16.06 13.75 -23.44
CA GLN A 317 -15.39 15.06 -23.30
C GLN A 317 -16.02 16.14 -24.19
N PHE A 318 -16.37 15.82 -25.43
CA PHE A 318 -17.06 16.74 -26.34
C PHE A 318 -18.44 17.18 -25.82
N LEU A 319 -19.23 16.23 -25.29
CA LEU A 319 -20.57 16.50 -24.75
C LEU A 319 -20.52 17.43 -23.54
N PHE A 320 -19.65 17.17 -22.56
CA PHE A 320 -19.53 18.03 -21.38
C PHE A 320 -19.04 19.44 -21.74
N PHE A 321 -18.01 19.56 -22.59
CA PHE A 321 -17.48 20.85 -23.03
C PHE A 321 -18.53 21.72 -23.75
N GLU A 322 -19.25 21.15 -24.73
CA GLU A 322 -20.25 21.91 -25.47
C GLU A 322 -21.57 22.13 -24.69
N ALA A 323 -21.83 21.35 -23.63
CA ALA A 323 -22.98 21.54 -22.74
C ALA A 323 -22.76 22.65 -21.70
N ASP A 324 -21.60 22.70 -21.06
CA ASP A 324 -21.24 23.74 -20.09
C ASP A 324 -21.18 25.12 -20.75
N LYS A 325 -20.50 25.19 -21.91
CA LYS A 325 -20.43 26.37 -22.80
C LYS A 325 -21.79 26.91 -23.28
N ARG A 326 -22.88 26.13 -23.13
CA ARG A 326 -24.27 26.52 -23.44
C ARG A 326 -25.16 26.66 -22.20
N GLY A 327 -24.64 26.41 -20.99
CA GLY A 327 -25.42 26.42 -19.76
C GLY A 327 -26.54 25.37 -19.72
N LEU A 328 -26.32 24.17 -20.29
CA LEU A 328 -27.34 23.10 -20.32
C LEU A 328 -27.75 22.66 -18.91
N PHE A 329 -26.80 22.55 -17.99
CA PHE A 329 -27.00 22.08 -16.62
C PHE A 329 -27.11 23.26 -15.65
N PRO A 330 -28.24 23.48 -14.97
CA PRO A 330 -28.38 24.53 -13.96
C PRO A 330 -27.55 24.24 -12.71
N ALA A 331 -27.20 25.30 -11.97
CA ALA A 331 -26.25 25.25 -10.86
C ALA A 331 -26.63 24.35 -9.67
N TRP A 332 -27.87 23.84 -9.60
CA TRP A 332 -28.32 22.86 -8.60
C TRP A 332 -27.92 21.41 -8.90
N ILE A 333 -27.47 21.12 -10.13
CA ILE A 333 -27.00 19.79 -10.52
C ILE A 333 -25.58 19.60 -10.01
N LYS A 334 -25.34 18.51 -9.28
CA LYS A 334 -24.07 18.16 -8.64
C LYS A 334 -23.73 16.67 -8.89
N PRO A 335 -22.46 16.23 -8.75
CA PRO A 335 -21.26 17.06 -8.62
C PRO A 335 -21.08 18.00 -9.83
N ALA A 336 -20.39 19.11 -9.61
CA ALA A 336 -20.03 20.09 -10.62
C ALA A 336 -18.56 20.47 -10.39
N ASP A 337 -17.83 20.73 -11.47
CA ASP A 337 -16.36 20.77 -11.46
C ASP A 337 -15.76 21.94 -10.63
N THR A 338 -16.58 22.94 -10.31
CA THR A 338 -16.21 24.11 -9.51
C THR A 338 -16.15 23.85 -8.00
N GLU A 339 -16.69 22.73 -7.49
CA GLU A 339 -16.92 22.51 -6.07
C GLU A 339 -16.60 21.07 -5.62
N PRO A 340 -15.52 20.82 -4.87
CA PRO A 340 -15.29 19.52 -4.27
C PRO A 340 -16.37 19.22 -3.20
N PRO A 341 -16.72 17.95 -2.94
CA PRO A 341 -17.86 17.62 -2.08
C PRO A 341 -17.89 18.27 -0.67
N PRO A 342 -16.76 18.47 0.05
CA PRO A 342 -16.78 19.20 1.32
C PRO A 342 -17.17 20.69 1.17
N LEU A 343 -16.78 21.34 0.07
CA LEU A 343 -17.16 22.73 -0.22
C LEU A 343 -18.64 22.83 -0.59
N LEU A 344 -19.19 21.80 -1.25
CA LEU A 344 -20.63 21.70 -1.51
C LEU A 344 -21.44 21.64 -0.19
N ILE A 345 -21.00 20.83 0.79
CA ILE A 345 -21.62 20.79 2.13
C ILE A 345 -21.53 22.17 2.79
N TYR A 346 -20.35 22.79 2.79
CA TYR A 346 -20.14 24.11 3.40
C TYR A 346 -21.04 25.18 2.76
N LYS A 347 -21.09 25.24 1.43
CA LYS A 347 -21.99 26.13 0.68
C LYS A 347 -23.46 25.83 0.94
N TRP A 348 -23.86 24.58 1.14
CA TRP A 348 -25.23 24.22 1.54
C TRP A 348 -25.56 24.73 2.94
N CYS A 349 -24.68 24.55 3.94
CA CYS A 349 -24.86 25.14 5.28
C CYS A 349 -25.00 26.67 5.22
N GLN A 350 -24.07 27.33 4.52
CA GLN A 350 -24.05 28.78 4.38
C GLN A 350 -25.27 29.29 3.61
N GLY A 351 -25.67 28.60 2.55
CA GLY A 351 -26.84 28.92 1.74
C GLY A 351 -28.16 28.76 2.49
N ILE A 352 -28.30 27.76 3.37
CA ILE A 352 -29.44 27.67 4.31
C ILE A 352 -29.44 28.89 5.23
N ASN A 353 -28.30 29.20 5.87
CA ASN A 353 -28.20 30.25 6.87
C ASN A 353 -28.42 31.67 6.32
N ASN A 354 -28.17 31.88 5.01
CA ASN A 354 -28.27 33.18 4.36
C ASN A 354 -29.67 33.49 3.76
N LEU A 355 -30.66 32.60 3.94
CA LEU A 355 -32.04 32.83 3.49
C LEU A 355 -32.78 33.83 4.36
N THR A 356 -33.71 34.58 3.76
CA THR A 356 -34.53 35.58 4.47
C THR A 356 -35.37 34.93 5.58
N ASP A 357 -35.19 35.41 6.81
CA ASP A 357 -35.90 35.04 8.05
C ASP A 357 -35.98 33.53 8.36
N ILE A 358 -34.99 32.76 7.90
CA ILE A 358 -35.03 31.29 7.90
C ILE A 358 -35.09 30.67 9.30
N TRP A 359 -34.47 31.27 10.31
CA TRP A 359 -34.42 30.71 11.68
C TRP A 359 -35.56 31.19 12.58
N GLU A 360 -36.31 32.22 12.16
CA GLU A 360 -37.46 32.71 12.92
C GLU A 360 -38.62 31.70 12.86
N THR A 361 -39.36 31.59 13.96
CA THR A 361 -40.54 30.69 14.11
C THR A 361 -41.64 31.33 14.98
N SER A 362 -41.60 32.65 15.12
CA SER A 362 -42.45 33.43 16.03
C SER A 362 -43.92 33.48 15.62
N GLU A 363 -44.22 33.40 14.32
CA GLU A 363 -45.58 33.33 13.77
C GLU A 363 -46.04 31.87 13.53
N GLY A 364 -45.22 30.89 13.92
CA GLY A 364 -45.50 29.46 13.77
C GLY A 364 -45.04 28.88 12.44
N GLU A 365 -44.05 29.49 11.81
CA GLU A 365 -43.41 28.98 10.60
C GLU A 365 -42.62 27.69 10.86
N CYS A 366 -42.38 26.92 9.79
CA CYS A 366 -41.61 25.69 9.84
C CYS A 366 -40.70 25.58 8.62
N ASN A 367 -39.46 25.16 8.85
CA ASN A 367 -38.57 24.71 7.78
C ASN A 367 -38.67 23.19 7.69
N VAL A 368 -38.66 22.64 6.47
CA VAL A 368 -38.55 21.19 6.26
C VAL A 368 -37.42 20.93 5.29
N LEU A 369 -36.42 20.17 5.72
CA LEU A 369 -35.41 19.63 4.83
C LEU A 369 -35.73 18.16 4.52
N MET A 370 -35.81 17.83 3.24
CA MET A 370 -36.01 16.47 2.75
C MET A 370 -34.77 15.98 2.01
N GLU A 371 -34.25 14.83 2.42
CA GLU A 371 -33.14 14.10 1.79
C GLU A 371 -33.68 12.77 1.24
N THR A 372 -33.58 12.53 -0.06
CA THR A 372 -34.12 11.31 -0.70
C THR A 372 -33.21 10.78 -1.80
N VAL A 373 -33.47 9.55 -2.25
CA VAL A 373 -32.76 8.88 -3.35
C VAL A 373 -33.74 8.55 -4.46
N LEU A 374 -33.42 8.94 -5.70
CA LEU A 374 -34.17 8.58 -6.90
C LEU A 374 -33.96 7.10 -7.24
N SER A 375 -34.86 6.26 -6.76
CA SER A 375 -34.69 4.81 -6.78
C SER A 375 -34.87 4.22 -8.18
N LYS A 376 -33.86 3.47 -8.63
CA LYS A 376 -33.81 2.69 -9.88
C LYS A 376 -33.83 3.48 -11.20
N VAL A 377 -33.47 4.76 -11.21
CA VAL A 377 -33.38 5.58 -12.45
C VAL A 377 -32.56 4.89 -13.54
N TYR A 378 -31.36 4.40 -13.22
CA TYR A 378 -30.51 3.66 -14.18
C TYR A 378 -31.20 2.44 -14.81
N GLU A 379 -32.08 1.75 -14.08
CA GLU A 379 -32.80 0.56 -14.58
C GLU A 379 -34.04 0.94 -15.39
N LYS A 380 -34.63 2.12 -15.14
CA LYS A 380 -35.92 2.56 -15.71
C LYS A 380 -35.83 3.43 -16.96
N ILE A 381 -34.63 3.82 -17.41
CA ILE A 381 -34.47 4.64 -18.62
C ILE A 381 -34.90 3.83 -19.87
N GLY A 382 -36.07 4.19 -20.43
CA GLY A 382 -36.57 3.67 -21.69
C GLY A 382 -35.82 4.27 -22.88
N LEU A 383 -35.13 3.43 -23.67
CA LEU A 383 -34.23 3.87 -24.74
C LEU A 383 -34.96 4.66 -25.86
N THR A 384 -36.24 4.41 -26.09
CA THR A 384 -37.07 5.13 -27.07
C THR A 384 -37.38 6.57 -26.63
N LEU A 385 -37.72 6.78 -25.35
CA LEU A 385 -37.90 8.11 -24.77
C LEU A 385 -36.57 8.84 -24.67
N LEU A 386 -35.50 8.14 -24.25
CA LEU A 386 -34.15 8.69 -24.20
C LEU A 386 -33.70 9.24 -25.56
N ASN A 387 -33.92 8.51 -26.66
CA ASN A 387 -33.56 8.98 -28.00
C ASN A 387 -34.25 10.30 -28.36
N ARG A 388 -35.57 10.41 -28.07
CA ARG A 388 -36.34 11.64 -28.30
C ARG A 388 -35.81 12.80 -27.46
N LEU A 389 -35.56 12.58 -26.16
CA LEU A 389 -35.02 13.61 -25.27
C LEU A 389 -33.61 14.05 -25.69
N LEU A 390 -32.74 13.13 -26.12
CA LEU A 390 -31.39 13.47 -26.59
C LEU A 390 -31.41 14.29 -27.89
N ARG A 391 -32.36 14.02 -28.80
CA ARG A 391 -32.55 14.82 -30.04
C ARG A 391 -33.00 16.27 -29.80
N LEU A 392 -33.43 16.63 -28.58
CA LEU A 392 -33.70 18.02 -28.22
C LEU A 392 -32.43 18.82 -27.91
N VAL A 393 -31.34 18.14 -27.54
CA VAL A 393 -30.10 18.77 -27.05
C VAL A 393 -28.85 18.41 -27.84
N LEU A 394 -28.86 17.33 -28.63
CA LEU A 394 -27.76 16.86 -29.48
C LEU A 394 -28.19 16.70 -30.94
N ASP A 395 -27.22 16.73 -31.85
CA ASP A 395 -27.41 16.20 -33.21
C ASP A 395 -27.93 14.74 -33.19
N HIS A 396 -28.79 14.44 -34.17
CA HIS A 396 -29.42 13.14 -34.35
C HIS A 396 -28.44 11.95 -34.39
N ASN A 397 -27.25 12.11 -34.98
CA ASN A 397 -26.27 11.03 -35.05
C ASN A 397 -25.68 10.69 -33.68
N LEU A 398 -25.47 11.71 -32.84
CA LEU A 398 -24.96 11.53 -31.48
C LEU A 398 -26.05 10.88 -30.59
N ALA A 399 -27.29 11.35 -30.70
CA ALA A 399 -28.44 10.75 -30.01
C ALA A 399 -28.64 9.27 -30.40
N ASP A 400 -28.54 8.93 -31.69
CA ASP A 400 -28.66 7.56 -32.17
C ASP A 400 -27.48 6.67 -31.78
N TYR A 401 -26.25 7.19 -31.80
CA TYR A 401 -25.07 6.48 -31.29
C TYR A 401 -25.23 6.12 -29.81
N ILE A 402 -25.55 7.11 -28.97
CA ILE A 402 -25.76 6.94 -27.51
C ILE A 402 -26.88 5.94 -27.22
N THR A 403 -27.98 6.01 -27.97
CA THR A 403 -29.12 5.10 -27.81
C THR A 403 -28.74 3.67 -28.20
N ALA A 404 -28.13 3.49 -29.38
CA ALA A 404 -27.72 2.18 -29.86
C ALA A 404 -26.62 1.53 -29.01
N LYS A 405 -25.70 2.33 -28.46
CA LYS A 405 -24.59 1.89 -27.60
C LYS A 405 -25.04 1.38 -26.24
N ASN A 406 -26.22 1.75 -25.77
CA ASN A 406 -26.85 1.13 -24.60
C ASN A 406 -27.51 -0.24 -24.92
N ASN A 407 -27.77 -0.54 -26.21
CA ASN A 407 -28.51 -1.72 -26.64
C ASN A 407 -27.60 -2.92 -27.00
N THR A 408 -26.54 -3.12 -26.21
CA THR A 408 -25.52 -4.17 -26.39
C THR A 408 -25.89 -5.47 -25.68
N VAL A 409 -25.10 -6.52 -25.95
CA VAL A 409 -25.16 -7.79 -25.23
C VAL A 409 -24.20 -7.72 -24.04
N LEU A 410 -24.73 -7.88 -22.83
CA LEU A 410 -23.95 -8.01 -21.59
C LEU A 410 -23.63 -9.48 -21.32
N THR A 411 -22.36 -9.77 -21.00
CA THR A 411 -21.84 -11.14 -20.87
C THR A 411 -21.07 -11.38 -19.57
N TYR A 412 -21.31 -12.54 -18.96
CA TYR A 412 -20.56 -13.03 -17.80
C TYR A 412 -20.42 -14.55 -17.89
N LYS A 413 -19.25 -15.00 -18.36
CA LYS A 413 -18.85 -16.42 -18.50
C LYS A 413 -19.80 -17.21 -19.42
N ASP A 414 -20.83 -17.81 -18.84
CA ASP A 414 -21.84 -18.67 -19.44
C ASP A 414 -23.22 -17.99 -19.55
N MET A 415 -23.35 -16.74 -19.09
CA MET A 415 -24.58 -15.94 -19.16
C MET A 415 -24.42 -14.80 -20.18
N ALA A 416 -25.42 -14.61 -21.04
CA ALA A 416 -25.50 -13.49 -21.98
C ALA A 416 -26.94 -12.97 -22.09
N HIS A 417 -27.14 -11.66 -22.28
CA HIS A 417 -28.44 -11.06 -22.58
C HIS A 417 -28.29 -9.69 -23.23
N ARG A 418 -29.33 -9.21 -23.94
CA ARG A 418 -29.34 -7.87 -24.53
C ARG A 418 -29.98 -6.87 -23.56
N ASN A 419 -29.35 -5.70 -23.38
CA ASN A 419 -29.93 -4.61 -22.59
C ASN A 419 -30.91 -3.79 -23.45
N ALA A 420 -32.18 -4.18 -23.49
CA ALA A 420 -33.24 -3.45 -24.20
C ALA A 420 -33.82 -2.27 -23.38
N TYR A 421 -33.66 -2.31 -22.05
CA TYR A 421 -34.26 -1.37 -21.11
C TYR A 421 -33.31 -1.02 -19.95
N GLY A 422 -33.06 0.26 -19.71
CA GLY A 422 -32.08 0.75 -18.73
C GLY A 422 -30.74 1.19 -19.35
N LEU A 423 -29.95 1.90 -18.56
CA LEU A 423 -28.71 2.57 -18.96
C LEU A 423 -27.47 1.80 -18.47
N ILE A 424 -26.50 1.57 -19.36
CA ILE A 424 -25.23 0.91 -19.03
C ILE A 424 -24.33 1.93 -18.32
N ARG A 425 -24.06 1.70 -17.03
CA ARG A 425 -23.37 2.67 -16.15
C ARG A 425 -21.86 2.81 -16.45
N GLY A 426 -21.27 1.85 -17.16
CA GLY A 426 -19.83 1.85 -17.51
C GLY A 426 -19.47 2.52 -18.84
N LEU A 427 -20.45 2.94 -19.64
CA LEU A 427 -20.18 3.77 -20.83
C LEU A 427 -19.61 5.12 -20.39
N GLN A 428 -18.64 5.67 -21.10
CA GLN A 428 -17.95 6.90 -20.64
C GLN A 428 -18.93 8.07 -20.49
N PHE A 429 -19.73 8.34 -21.53
CA PHE A 429 -20.78 9.36 -21.54
C PHE A 429 -22.01 9.03 -20.68
N SER A 430 -22.03 7.92 -19.94
CA SER A 430 -23.18 7.53 -19.10
C SER A 430 -23.48 8.57 -18.02
N ALA A 431 -22.45 9.27 -17.54
CA ALA A 431 -22.58 10.41 -16.62
C ALA A 431 -23.38 11.57 -17.24
N PHE A 432 -23.07 11.97 -18.47
CA PHE A 432 -23.79 13.03 -19.20
C PHE A 432 -25.27 12.67 -19.37
N VAL A 433 -25.54 11.45 -19.86
CA VAL A 433 -26.90 10.94 -20.09
C VAL A 433 -27.69 10.90 -18.78
N PHE A 434 -27.08 10.45 -17.69
CA PHE A 434 -27.72 10.39 -16.38
C PHE A 434 -28.01 11.79 -15.82
N GLN A 435 -27.08 12.74 -15.93
CA GLN A 435 -27.32 14.11 -15.45
C GLN A 435 -28.40 14.84 -16.25
N TYR A 436 -28.48 14.60 -17.57
CA TYR A 436 -29.56 15.14 -18.42
C TYR A 436 -30.92 14.50 -18.13
N TYR A 437 -30.99 13.18 -17.96
CA TYR A 437 -32.23 12.52 -17.53
C TYR A 437 -32.63 12.96 -16.11
N GLY A 438 -31.65 13.21 -15.24
CA GLY A 438 -31.83 13.81 -13.92
C GLY A 438 -32.41 15.23 -13.98
N LEU A 439 -31.97 16.07 -14.93
CA LEU A 439 -32.56 17.40 -15.16
C LEU A 439 -34.04 17.28 -15.55
N VAL A 440 -34.39 16.32 -16.40
CA VAL A 440 -35.81 16.07 -16.75
C VAL A 440 -36.65 15.69 -15.52
N LEU A 441 -36.08 14.94 -14.57
CA LEU A 441 -36.73 14.64 -13.29
C LEU A 441 -36.76 15.86 -12.34
N ASP A 442 -35.71 16.69 -12.31
CA ASP A 442 -35.68 17.95 -11.53
C ASP A 442 -36.82 18.90 -11.97
N LEU A 443 -37.08 18.99 -13.28
CA LEU A 443 -38.15 19.82 -13.85
C LEU A 443 -39.55 19.34 -13.46
N LEU A 444 -39.76 18.03 -13.27
CA LEU A 444 -41.04 17.50 -12.75
C LEU A 444 -41.24 17.84 -11.28
N ILE A 445 -40.17 17.87 -10.47
CA ILE A 445 -40.22 18.18 -9.03
C ILE A 445 -40.36 19.68 -8.79
N LEU A 446 -39.64 20.51 -9.54
CA LEU A 446 -39.60 21.97 -9.36
C LEU A 446 -40.69 22.71 -10.16
N GLY A 447 -41.13 22.16 -11.29
CA GLY A 447 -42.03 22.85 -12.21
C GLY A 447 -41.52 24.25 -12.56
N LEU A 448 -42.40 25.26 -12.45
CA LEU A 448 -42.07 26.66 -12.74
C LEU A 448 -40.93 27.23 -11.86
N ARG A 449 -40.72 26.71 -10.64
CA ARG A 449 -39.66 27.18 -9.71
C ARG A 449 -38.25 27.03 -10.25
N ALA A 450 -38.04 26.07 -11.17
CA ALA A 450 -36.78 25.87 -11.87
C ALA A 450 -36.30 27.14 -12.60
N SER A 451 -37.23 27.94 -13.15
CA SER A 451 -36.90 29.18 -13.86
C SER A 451 -36.40 30.28 -12.91
N GLU A 452 -37.03 30.42 -11.73
CA GLU A 452 -36.66 31.40 -10.72
C GLU A 452 -35.31 31.04 -10.06
N MET A 453 -35.06 29.74 -9.82
CA MET A 453 -33.79 29.23 -9.29
C MET A 453 -32.62 29.36 -10.26
N ALA A 454 -32.82 29.15 -11.56
CA ALA A 454 -31.74 29.23 -12.55
C ALA A 454 -31.38 30.68 -12.97
N GLY A 455 -32.16 31.68 -12.59
CA GLY A 455 -32.09 33.03 -13.15
C GLY A 455 -32.46 33.08 -14.64
N PRO A 456 -32.51 34.26 -15.27
CA PRO A 456 -32.75 34.37 -16.71
C PRO A 456 -31.54 33.89 -17.53
N PRO A 457 -31.71 33.51 -18.82
CA PRO A 457 -30.62 32.92 -19.62
C PRO A 457 -29.42 33.85 -19.84
N GLN A 458 -29.64 35.16 -19.91
CA GLN A 458 -28.58 36.15 -20.14
C GLN A 458 -27.65 36.36 -18.94
N GLN A 459 -28.12 36.01 -17.74
CA GLN A 459 -27.37 36.15 -16.48
C GLN A 459 -27.94 35.12 -15.49
N PRO A 460 -27.50 33.85 -15.57
CA PRO A 460 -27.98 32.80 -14.67
C PRO A 460 -27.52 33.06 -13.23
N ASN A 461 -28.28 32.53 -12.27
CA ASN A 461 -27.91 32.60 -10.86
C ASN A 461 -26.83 31.56 -10.54
N ASN A 462 -25.94 31.85 -9.58
CA ASN A 462 -25.06 30.82 -9.01
C ASN A 462 -25.84 29.88 -8.09
N PHE A 463 -25.16 28.80 -7.64
CA PHE A 463 -25.72 27.85 -6.69
C PHE A 463 -26.19 28.54 -5.40
N LEU A 464 -27.45 28.30 -5.02
CA LEU A 464 -28.14 28.86 -3.84
C LEU A 464 -28.27 30.40 -3.84
N GLN A 465 -28.34 31.02 -5.01
CA GLN A 465 -28.61 32.45 -5.16
C GLN A 465 -29.94 32.73 -5.89
N TYR A 466 -30.61 33.79 -5.46
CA TYR A 466 -31.76 34.41 -6.12
C TYR A 466 -31.40 35.84 -6.57
N ARG A 467 -32.25 36.45 -7.40
CA ARG A 467 -32.09 37.86 -7.78
C ARG A 467 -32.53 38.81 -6.66
N ASP A 468 -33.72 38.55 -6.13
CA ASP A 468 -34.41 39.42 -5.16
C ASP A 468 -35.03 38.56 -4.04
N SER A 469 -35.06 39.07 -2.79
CA SER A 469 -35.72 38.37 -1.67
C SER A 469 -37.22 38.14 -1.92
N THR A 470 -37.87 38.98 -2.74
CA THR A 470 -39.23 38.74 -3.24
C THR A 470 -39.34 37.48 -4.11
N THR A 471 -38.35 37.20 -4.95
CA THR A 471 -38.29 35.94 -5.72
C THR A 471 -37.96 34.74 -4.85
N GLU A 472 -37.11 34.92 -3.81
CA GLU A 472 -36.81 33.89 -2.83
C GLU A 472 -38.07 33.48 -2.06
N THR A 473 -38.80 34.45 -1.53
CA THR A 473 -39.95 34.26 -0.63
C THR A 473 -41.23 33.78 -1.30
N ARG A 474 -41.44 34.08 -2.59
CA ARG A 474 -42.67 33.78 -3.37
C ARG A 474 -43.16 32.33 -3.32
N GLN A 475 -42.27 31.35 -3.11
CA GLN A 475 -42.64 29.94 -3.08
C GLN A 475 -42.04 29.21 -1.86
N HIS A 476 -42.68 28.09 -1.50
CA HIS A 476 -42.27 27.25 -0.37
C HIS A 476 -40.90 26.59 -0.58
N ILE A 477 -40.55 26.19 -1.80
CA ILE A 477 -39.24 25.59 -2.10
C ILE A 477 -38.18 26.70 -2.13
N ARG A 478 -37.28 26.71 -1.15
CA ARG A 478 -36.21 27.71 -1.02
C ARG A 478 -34.90 27.23 -1.62
N LEU A 479 -34.44 26.02 -1.32
CA LEU A 479 -33.20 25.48 -1.92
C LEU A 479 -33.45 24.09 -2.52
N TYR A 480 -32.73 23.81 -3.61
CA TYR A 480 -32.70 22.51 -4.27
C TYR A 480 -31.27 22.16 -4.64
N SER A 481 -30.88 20.91 -4.45
CA SER A 481 -29.59 20.35 -4.88
C SER A 481 -29.76 18.87 -5.19
N ARG A 482 -29.28 18.43 -6.35
CA ARG A 482 -29.25 17.00 -6.70
C ARG A 482 -27.82 16.53 -6.92
N TYR A 483 -27.32 15.69 -6.02
CA TYR A 483 -26.02 15.03 -6.13
C TYR A 483 -26.19 13.64 -6.76
N VAL A 484 -26.00 13.56 -8.07
CA VAL A 484 -26.28 12.36 -8.89
C VAL A 484 -27.73 11.90 -8.74
N ASP A 485 -27.98 10.87 -7.92
CA ASP A 485 -29.29 10.27 -7.64
C ASP A 485 -29.90 10.74 -6.30
N ARG A 486 -29.14 11.48 -5.48
CA ARG A 486 -29.59 12.03 -4.19
C ARG A 486 -30.13 13.43 -4.36
N ILE A 487 -31.29 13.72 -3.78
CA ILE A 487 -31.91 15.04 -3.78
C ILE A 487 -31.98 15.57 -2.35
N HIS A 488 -31.61 16.85 -2.18
CA HIS A 488 -31.79 17.63 -0.98
C HIS A 488 -32.69 18.84 -1.31
N ILE A 489 -33.85 18.95 -0.64
CA ILE A 489 -34.81 20.05 -0.84
C ILE A 489 -35.08 20.73 0.48
N LEU A 490 -34.95 22.07 0.53
CA LEU A 490 -35.38 22.88 1.67
C LEU A 490 -36.69 23.60 1.35
N PHE A 491 -37.66 23.44 2.24
CA PHE A 491 -38.93 24.15 2.23
C PHE A 491 -39.03 25.12 3.42
N ARG A 492 -39.69 26.27 3.22
CA ARG A 492 -40.16 27.21 4.27
C ARG A 492 -41.68 27.32 4.14
N PHE A 493 -42.41 27.04 5.21
CA PHE A 493 -43.88 27.14 5.27
C PHE A 493 -44.33 28.15 6.32
N THR A 494 -45.35 28.93 5.99
CA THR A 494 -46.12 29.71 6.97
C THR A 494 -47.04 28.79 7.77
N ALA A 495 -47.53 29.27 8.91
CA ALA A 495 -48.44 28.51 9.77
C ALA A 495 -49.79 28.16 9.11
N GLU A 496 -50.20 28.88 8.07
CA GLU A 496 -51.41 28.56 7.29
C GLU A 496 -51.13 27.50 6.22
N ALA A 497 -50.05 27.67 5.44
CA ALA A 497 -49.66 26.73 4.40
C ALA A 497 -49.34 25.34 4.97
N SER A 498 -48.69 25.25 6.14
CA SER A 498 -48.42 23.98 6.80
C SER A 498 -49.71 23.27 7.24
N ARG A 499 -50.72 24.00 7.76
CA ARG A 499 -52.01 23.43 8.17
C ARG A 499 -52.81 22.89 6.98
N ASP A 500 -52.96 23.67 5.91
CA ASP A 500 -53.70 23.25 4.71
C ASP A 500 -53.06 22.00 4.07
N LEU A 501 -51.74 22.00 3.92
CA LEU A 501 -51.00 20.85 3.42
C LEU A 501 -51.18 19.60 4.31
N ILE A 502 -51.11 19.73 5.64
CA ILE A 502 -51.40 18.64 6.58
C ILE A 502 -52.84 18.16 6.45
N GLN A 503 -53.81 19.07 6.30
CA GLN A 503 -55.22 18.73 6.16
C GLN A 503 -55.48 17.92 4.88
N ARG A 504 -54.97 18.37 3.73
CA ARG A 504 -55.09 17.64 2.44
C ARG A 504 -54.50 16.23 2.53
N TYR A 505 -53.32 16.09 3.13
CA TYR A 505 -52.68 14.78 3.33
C TYR A 505 -53.51 13.84 4.22
N LEU A 506 -54.05 14.35 5.34
CA LEU A 506 -54.86 13.56 6.27
C LEU A 506 -56.27 13.25 5.72
N SER A 507 -56.82 14.07 4.83
CA SER A 507 -58.02 13.73 4.06
C SER A 507 -57.79 12.59 3.08
N ALA A 508 -56.60 12.49 2.49
CA ALA A 508 -56.23 11.39 1.59
C ALA A 508 -55.69 10.14 2.33
N ASN A 509 -55.08 10.32 3.50
CA ASN A 509 -54.41 9.28 4.30
C ASN A 509 -54.74 9.48 5.80
N PRO A 510 -55.96 9.13 6.25
CA PRO A 510 -56.39 9.42 7.62
C PRO A 510 -55.67 8.54 8.67
N ASP A 511 -55.01 9.20 9.65
CA ASP A 511 -54.42 8.57 10.83
C ASP A 511 -55.15 8.98 12.11
N PRO A 512 -56.26 8.31 12.48
CA PRO A 512 -56.98 8.57 13.73
C PRO A 512 -56.19 8.09 14.97
N THR A 513 -55.19 7.23 14.78
CA THR A 513 -54.41 6.57 15.82
C THR A 513 -53.14 7.29 16.25
N ASN A 514 -52.69 8.31 15.49
CA ASN A 514 -51.38 8.96 15.63
C ASN A 514 -50.19 8.02 15.33
N ASN A 515 -50.41 6.97 14.52
CA ASN A 515 -49.40 6.02 14.10
C ASN A 515 -48.33 6.64 13.18
N ASN A 516 -48.52 7.85 12.62
CA ASN A 516 -47.54 8.53 11.79
C ASN A 516 -46.17 8.75 12.46
N VAL A 517 -46.10 8.77 13.79
CA VAL A 517 -44.84 8.80 14.57
C VAL A 517 -44.05 7.49 14.45
N ILE A 518 -44.75 6.36 14.30
CA ILE A 518 -44.15 5.04 14.14
C ILE A 518 -43.55 4.94 12.73
N GLY A 519 -42.30 4.48 12.65
CA GLY A 519 -41.58 4.40 11.38
C GLY A 519 -41.27 5.77 10.76
N TYR A 520 -41.13 6.83 11.56
CA TYR A 520 -40.43 8.04 11.12
C TYR A 520 -38.91 7.84 11.26
N ASN A 521 -38.14 8.22 10.26
CA ASN A 521 -36.68 8.02 10.23
C ASN A 521 -35.96 9.13 11.02
N ASP A 522 -35.01 8.74 11.89
CA ASP A 522 -34.27 9.65 12.79
C ASP A 522 -32.76 9.31 12.82
N LYS A 523 -31.91 10.34 12.96
CA LYS A 523 -30.44 10.23 12.82
C LYS A 523 -29.78 9.72 14.08
N ARG A 524 -29.64 8.39 14.16
CA ARG A 524 -29.16 7.68 15.37
C ARG A 524 -27.70 7.92 15.77
N CYS A 525 -26.90 8.62 14.95
CA CYS A 525 -25.54 9.06 15.30
C CYS A 525 -25.51 10.15 16.39
N TRP A 526 -26.50 11.05 16.42
CA TRP A 526 -26.53 12.20 17.35
C TRP A 526 -27.04 11.81 18.76
N PRO A 527 -26.71 12.59 19.82
CA PRO A 527 -27.37 12.49 21.12
C PRO A 527 -28.88 12.72 21.02
N ARG A 528 -29.68 12.19 21.97
CA ARG A 528 -31.16 12.31 21.93
C ARG A 528 -31.62 13.76 21.88
N ASP A 529 -30.95 14.65 22.61
CA ASP A 529 -31.33 16.06 22.75
C ASP A 529 -30.96 16.89 21.51
N CYS A 530 -30.09 16.34 20.66
CA CYS A 530 -29.66 16.92 19.37
C CYS A 530 -30.39 16.29 18.17
N ARG A 531 -31.40 15.43 18.40
CA ARG A 531 -32.22 14.81 17.35
C ARG A 531 -33.52 15.55 17.12
N MET A 532 -34.16 15.25 15.99
CA MET A 532 -35.52 15.71 15.73
C MET A 532 -36.49 15.06 16.74
N ARG A 533 -37.21 15.89 17.47
CA ARG A 533 -38.28 15.51 18.40
C ARG A 533 -39.52 15.14 17.58
N LEU A 534 -40.07 13.95 17.83
CA LEU A 534 -41.18 13.40 17.04
C LEU A 534 -42.53 13.95 17.50
N ILE A 535 -42.85 15.19 17.11
CA ILE A 535 -44.06 15.91 17.46
C ILE A 535 -45.10 15.78 16.33
N LYS A 536 -46.40 15.60 16.67
CA LYS A 536 -47.46 15.28 15.70
C LYS A 536 -47.56 16.26 14.52
N HIS A 537 -47.37 17.56 14.75
CA HIS A 537 -47.37 18.56 13.68
C HIS A 537 -46.22 18.31 12.70
N ASP A 538 -44.98 18.37 13.18
CA ASP A 538 -43.74 18.22 12.42
C ASP A 538 -43.61 16.86 11.72
N VAL A 539 -44.03 15.78 12.38
CA VAL A 539 -44.08 14.43 11.83
C VAL A 539 -45.07 14.33 10.68
N ASN A 540 -46.28 14.90 10.83
CA ASN A 540 -47.25 14.94 9.74
C ASN A 540 -46.74 15.83 8.60
N LEU A 541 -46.20 17.02 8.89
CA LEU A 541 -45.66 17.94 7.90
C LEU A 541 -44.55 17.29 7.06
N GLY A 542 -43.62 16.58 7.69
CA GLY A 542 -42.56 15.85 6.98
C GLY A 542 -43.09 14.72 6.08
N ARG A 543 -44.14 14.00 6.51
CA ARG A 543 -44.83 13.00 5.66
C ARG A 543 -45.57 13.64 4.49
N VAL A 544 -46.18 14.82 4.69
CA VAL A 544 -46.87 15.59 3.63
C VAL A 544 -45.88 16.05 2.56
N VAL A 545 -44.74 16.62 2.97
CA VAL A 545 -43.68 17.07 2.05
C VAL A 545 -43.20 15.92 1.18
N PHE A 546 -42.91 14.76 1.77
CA PHE A 546 -42.58 13.55 1.02
C PHE A 546 -43.70 13.08 0.10
N TRP A 547 -44.96 13.10 0.54
CA TRP A 547 -46.12 12.68 -0.25
C TRP A 547 -46.32 13.55 -1.49
N ASN A 548 -46.23 14.88 -1.35
CA ASN A 548 -46.30 15.83 -2.46
C ASN A 548 -45.17 15.58 -3.48
N VAL A 549 -43.91 15.47 -3.03
CA VAL A 549 -42.78 15.20 -3.93
C VAL A 549 -42.93 13.82 -4.60
N LYS A 550 -43.43 12.80 -3.89
CA LYS A 550 -43.69 11.47 -4.46
C LYS A 550 -44.82 11.46 -5.50
N GLN A 551 -45.77 12.39 -5.42
CA GLN A 551 -46.81 12.57 -6.44
C GLN A 551 -46.32 13.28 -7.71
N SER A 552 -45.29 14.13 -7.62
CA SER A 552 -44.71 14.82 -8.79
C SER A 552 -43.97 13.87 -9.77
N LEU A 553 -43.68 12.63 -9.37
CA LEU A 553 -42.85 11.69 -10.12
C LEU A 553 -43.65 10.47 -10.60
N PRO A 554 -43.86 10.32 -11.92
CA PRO A 554 -44.44 9.11 -12.49
C PRO A 554 -43.63 7.85 -12.13
N ARG A 555 -44.33 6.83 -11.61
CA ARG A 555 -43.71 5.55 -11.18
C ARG A 555 -43.05 4.78 -12.32
N SER A 556 -43.36 5.12 -13.57
CA SER A 556 -42.74 4.58 -14.77
C SER A 556 -41.28 5.04 -14.94
N LEU A 557 -40.97 6.29 -14.58
CA LEU A 557 -39.64 6.90 -14.74
C LEU A 557 -38.71 6.61 -13.54
N THR A 558 -39.22 6.75 -12.32
CA THR A 558 -38.44 6.62 -11.07
C THR A 558 -39.35 6.23 -9.90
N THR A 559 -38.87 6.21 -8.67
CA THR A 559 -39.68 6.27 -7.44
C THR A 559 -38.83 6.81 -6.30
N ILE A 560 -39.45 7.33 -5.25
CA ILE A 560 -38.79 7.65 -3.98
C ILE A 560 -39.47 6.86 -2.86
N GLU A 561 -38.70 6.17 -2.02
CA GLU A 561 -39.25 5.34 -0.95
C GLU A 561 -38.93 5.93 0.43
N TRP A 562 -39.87 5.79 1.37
CA TRP A 562 -39.76 6.41 2.68
C TRP A 562 -38.61 5.82 3.50
N GLU A 563 -38.27 4.53 3.28
CA GLU A 563 -37.16 3.84 3.95
C GLU A 563 -35.79 4.45 3.62
N ASP A 564 -35.58 4.84 2.36
CA ASP A 564 -34.36 5.54 1.88
C ASP A 564 -34.41 7.06 2.09
N THR A 565 -35.55 7.60 2.54
CA THR A 565 -35.78 9.03 2.74
C THR A 565 -35.55 9.42 4.20
N PHE A 566 -34.94 10.58 4.40
CA PHE A 566 -34.90 11.25 5.70
C PHE A 566 -35.51 12.65 5.58
N VAL A 567 -36.25 13.08 6.60
CA VAL A 567 -36.86 14.40 6.67
C VAL A 567 -36.57 14.98 8.05
N SER A 568 -36.13 16.25 8.11
CA SER A 568 -35.98 17.02 9.33
C SER A 568 -36.88 18.24 9.25
N ALA A 569 -37.78 18.41 10.20
CA ALA A 569 -38.47 19.68 10.41
C ALA A 569 -37.74 20.49 11.49
N PHE A 570 -37.56 21.78 11.25
CA PHE A 570 -37.17 22.77 12.24
C PHE A 570 -38.40 23.66 12.49
N SER A 571 -38.75 23.81 13.77
CA SER A 571 -39.97 24.47 14.24
C SER A 571 -39.69 25.06 15.63
N LYS A 572 -40.64 25.83 16.17
CA LYS A 572 -40.59 26.33 17.57
C LYS A 572 -40.27 25.24 18.61
N ASP A 573 -40.62 23.98 18.33
CA ASP A 573 -40.42 22.85 19.24
C ASP A 573 -39.17 22.03 18.86
N ASN A 574 -38.64 22.19 17.64
CA ASN A 574 -37.51 21.44 17.06
C ASN A 574 -36.35 22.37 16.67
N PRO A 575 -35.35 22.58 17.57
CA PRO A 575 -34.27 23.55 17.37
C PRO A 575 -33.09 23.03 16.51
N GLN A 576 -33.25 21.92 15.78
CA GLN A 576 -32.17 21.28 15.03
C GLN A 576 -32.63 20.93 13.61
N LEU A 577 -31.89 21.39 12.60
CA LEU A 577 -32.10 21.03 11.19
C LEU A 577 -31.02 20.04 10.75
N LEU A 578 -31.35 18.75 10.77
CA LEU A 578 -30.39 17.67 10.53
C LEU A 578 -30.31 17.31 9.06
N PHE A 579 -29.11 16.98 8.58
CA PHE A 579 -28.89 16.54 7.19
C PHE A 579 -27.66 15.63 7.06
N SER A 580 -27.37 15.07 5.89
CA SER A 580 -26.17 14.25 5.61
C SER A 580 -25.88 14.25 4.12
N MET A 581 -24.81 14.96 3.76
CA MET A 581 -24.40 15.17 2.37
C MET A 581 -22.95 14.69 2.20
N CYS A 582 -22.68 14.00 1.08
CA CYS A 582 -21.37 13.52 0.65
C CYS A 582 -20.50 12.73 1.67
N GLY A 583 -21.09 12.21 2.76
CA GLY A 583 -20.48 11.21 3.65
C GLY A 583 -19.56 11.72 4.76
N PHE A 584 -19.66 12.99 5.17
CA PHE A 584 -18.79 13.58 6.19
C PHE A 584 -19.40 13.71 7.59
N GLU A 585 -18.69 13.13 8.57
CA GLU A 585 -18.68 13.42 10.02
C GLU A 585 -17.17 13.31 10.43
N ALA A 586 -16.59 14.20 11.27
CA ALA A 586 -15.11 14.46 11.33
C ALA A 586 -14.51 14.51 12.78
N MET A 587 -13.21 14.71 13.08
CA MET A 587 -11.99 15.15 12.34
C MET A 587 -10.68 14.68 13.06
N ALA A 588 -9.49 14.69 12.40
CA ALA A 588 -8.16 14.33 13.00
C ALA A 588 -6.93 14.80 12.16
N LYS A 589 -5.67 14.78 12.68
CA LYS A 589 -4.38 14.86 11.89
C LYS A 589 -3.08 14.40 12.63
N ILE A 590 -1.90 14.48 11.98
CA ILE A 590 -0.59 13.84 12.35
C ILE A 590 0.64 14.70 11.86
N MET A 591 1.83 14.66 12.51
CA MET A 591 3.12 15.24 12.02
C MET A 591 4.41 14.40 12.30
N LYS A 592 5.65 14.91 12.08
CA LYS A 592 6.94 14.14 11.90
C LYS A 592 8.28 14.92 12.00
N ALA A 593 9.40 14.16 11.93
CA ALA A 593 10.84 14.52 11.65
C ALA A 593 11.76 15.03 12.82
N ASN A 594 13.07 14.67 12.87
CA ASN A 594 13.55 13.46 13.61
C ASN A 594 14.79 12.64 13.09
N PRO A 595 16.06 13.00 13.39
CA PRO A 595 17.21 12.16 13.79
C PRO A 595 17.26 10.65 13.54
N ALA A 596 17.30 9.77 14.56
CA ALA A 596 17.65 8.32 14.45
C ALA A 596 16.95 7.55 13.33
N CYS A 597 15.71 7.96 13.05
CA CYS A 597 14.97 7.56 11.87
C CYS A 597 15.68 7.93 10.54
N HIS A 598 16.87 8.53 10.51
CA HIS A 598 17.69 8.90 9.34
C HIS A 598 18.64 7.78 8.93
N VAL A 599 19.50 7.31 9.83
CA VAL A 599 20.31 6.08 9.61
C VAL A 599 19.38 4.90 9.33
N LEU A 600 18.22 4.88 9.99
CA LEU A 600 17.16 3.97 9.63
C LEU A 600 16.45 4.34 8.31
N ARG A 601 16.12 5.61 8.02
CA ARG A 601 15.61 6.02 6.68
C ARG A 601 16.59 5.59 5.61
N GLU A 602 17.88 5.42 5.88
CA GLU A 602 18.89 4.91 4.96
C GLU A 602 18.72 3.40 4.71
N ARG A 603 18.70 2.58 5.78
CA ARG A 603 18.38 1.14 5.66
C ARG A 603 16.96 0.86 5.12
N ILE A 604 16.00 1.74 5.40
CA ILE A 604 14.63 1.72 4.88
C ILE A 604 14.53 2.36 3.48
N ARG A 605 15.40 3.31 3.09
CA ARG A 605 15.57 3.85 1.72
C ARG A 605 15.98 2.71 0.81
N LYS A 606 17.01 1.96 1.20
CA LYS A 606 17.46 0.72 0.54
C LYS A 606 16.37 -0.37 0.56
N GLY A 607 15.60 -0.49 1.65
CA GLY A 607 14.45 -1.40 1.77
C GLY A 607 13.17 -0.99 1.02
N LEU A 608 13.04 0.27 0.58
CA LEU A 608 11.87 0.83 -0.11
C LEU A 608 12.22 1.46 -1.48
N GLN A 609 13.46 1.33 -1.94
CA GLN A 609 13.99 1.85 -3.22
C GLN A 609 13.93 3.38 -3.39
N LEU A 610 14.41 4.13 -2.39
CA LEU A 610 14.58 5.58 -2.43
C LEU A 610 16.06 5.96 -2.26
N TYR A 611 16.54 7.01 -2.95
CA TYR A 611 17.96 7.39 -2.98
C TYR A 611 18.18 8.91 -2.83
N SER A 612 19.36 9.30 -2.36
CA SER A 612 19.86 10.69 -2.30
C SER A 612 21.38 10.69 -2.49
N SER A 613 21.93 11.77 -3.06
CA SER A 613 23.37 11.93 -3.32
C SER A 613 24.05 12.62 -2.12
N GLU A 614 24.74 11.84 -1.30
CA GLU A 614 25.55 12.30 -0.16
C GLU A 614 27.03 11.95 -0.43
N PRO A 615 28.02 12.79 -0.05
CA PRO A 615 29.43 12.58 -0.39
C PRO A 615 30.07 11.46 0.46
N THR A 616 30.75 10.52 -0.19
CA THR A 616 31.48 9.41 0.44
C THR A 616 32.98 9.53 0.23
N GLU A 617 33.80 8.83 1.03
CA GLU A 617 35.24 8.71 0.73
C GLU A 617 35.49 8.15 -0.69
N PRO A 618 36.48 8.68 -1.44
CA PRO A 618 36.75 8.26 -2.80
C PRO A 618 37.43 6.88 -2.84
N TYR A 619 36.85 5.93 -3.58
CA TYR A 619 37.39 4.57 -3.82
C TYR A 619 38.74 4.58 -4.55
N LEU A 620 39.41 3.41 -4.62
CA LEU A 620 40.65 3.27 -5.40
C LEU A 620 40.34 3.37 -6.91
N ASN A 621 40.94 4.35 -7.57
CA ASN A 621 40.81 4.65 -9.01
C ASN A 621 42.15 5.04 -9.63
N SER A 622 42.20 5.39 -10.92
CA SER A 622 43.44 5.73 -11.62
C SER A 622 44.16 6.98 -11.08
N GLN A 623 43.46 7.87 -10.38
CA GLN A 623 44.03 9.12 -9.85
C GLN A 623 44.76 8.91 -8.52
N ASN A 624 44.23 8.05 -7.63
CA ASN A 624 44.82 7.76 -6.32
C ASN A 624 45.63 6.44 -6.28
N TYR A 625 45.78 5.75 -7.42
CA TYR A 625 46.56 4.53 -7.62
C TYR A 625 47.99 4.56 -7.05
N SER A 626 48.65 5.73 -7.05
CA SER A 626 50.00 5.90 -6.51
C SER A 626 50.10 5.66 -4.99
N ALA A 627 49.01 5.84 -4.23
CA ALA A 627 48.98 5.64 -2.78
C ALA A 627 49.26 4.19 -2.35
N LEU A 628 49.07 3.21 -3.24
CA LEU A 628 49.33 1.79 -3.04
C LEU A 628 50.79 1.47 -2.67
N PHE A 629 51.73 2.38 -2.98
CA PHE A 629 53.18 2.18 -2.81
C PHE A 629 53.77 3.05 -1.69
N SER A 630 52.91 3.60 -0.82
CA SER A 630 53.31 4.31 0.40
C SER A 630 54.04 3.37 1.38
N ASN A 631 54.54 3.93 2.51
CA ASN A 631 55.16 3.12 3.55
C ASN A 631 54.19 2.18 4.30
N GLN A 632 52.87 2.32 4.10
CA GLN A 632 51.87 1.50 4.78
C GLN A 632 51.81 0.08 4.21
N ILE A 633 51.45 -0.88 5.06
CA ILE A 633 51.07 -2.23 4.60
C ILE A 633 49.63 -2.17 4.09
N ILE A 634 49.45 -2.47 2.81
CA ILE A 634 48.17 -2.44 2.10
C ILE A 634 47.95 -3.83 1.50
N TRP A 635 46.75 -4.40 1.66
CA TRP A 635 46.38 -5.68 1.06
C TRP A 635 45.25 -5.51 0.04
N PHE A 636 45.36 -6.20 -1.09
CA PHE A 636 44.21 -6.52 -1.93
C PHE A 636 43.60 -7.85 -1.50
N VAL A 637 42.27 -7.90 -1.37
CA VAL A 637 41.51 -9.14 -1.15
C VAL A 637 40.58 -9.39 -2.34
N ASP A 638 40.73 -10.57 -2.97
CA ASP A 638 39.83 -11.06 -4.02
C ASP A 638 39.15 -12.38 -3.61
N ASP A 639 37.82 -12.34 -3.51
CA ASP A 639 36.97 -13.49 -3.19
C ASP A 639 36.45 -14.23 -4.45
N THR A 640 36.91 -13.83 -5.65
CA THR A 640 36.38 -14.34 -6.93
C THR A 640 36.53 -15.84 -7.12
N ASN A 641 37.65 -16.43 -6.69
CA ASN A 641 37.89 -17.87 -6.83
C ASN A 641 37.48 -18.72 -5.60
N VAL A 642 36.77 -18.16 -4.62
CA VAL A 642 36.44 -18.85 -3.36
C VAL A 642 35.34 -19.90 -3.52
N TYR A 643 34.23 -19.56 -4.20
CA TYR A 643 33.12 -20.49 -4.45
C TYR A 643 32.96 -20.74 -5.95
N ARG A 644 33.54 -21.86 -6.41
CA ARG A 644 33.53 -22.27 -7.82
C ARG A 644 32.63 -23.49 -8.01
N VAL A 645 31.95 -23.58 -9.15
CA VAL A 645 31.00 -24.66 -9.45
C VAL A 645 31.17 -25.21 -10.87
N THR A 646 30.88 -26.50 -11.04
CA THR A 646 30.69 -27.14 -12.35
C THR A 646 29.22 -27.50 -12.55
N THR A 647 28.68 -27.19 -13.73
CA THR A 647 27.28 -27.45 -14.08
C THR A 647 27.15 -28.79 -14.79
N HIS A 648 26.15 -29.59 -14.40
CA HIS A 648 25.81 -30.86 -15.02
C HIS A 648 24.28 -31.00 -15.17
N LYS A 649 23.83 -31.78 -16.16
CA LYS A 649 22.41 -32.09 -16.35
C LYS A 649 22.01 -33.25 -15.45
N THR A 650 20.84 -33.17 -14.82
CA THR A 650 20.18 -34.33 -14.18
C THR A 650 19.50 -35.20 -15.23
N PHE A 651 19.04 -36.38 -14.82
CA PHE A 651 18.24 -37.27 -15.66
C PHE A 651 16.92 -36.62 -16.16
N GLU A 652 16.37 -35.68 -15.39
CA GLU A 652 15.19 -34.89 -15.76
C GLU A 652 15.49 -33.76 -16.78
N GLY A 653 16.75 -33.58 -17.18
CA GLY A 653 17.22 -32.48 -18.02
C GLY A 653 17.53 -31.17 -17.27
N ASN A 654 17.20 -31.09 -15.98
CA ASN A 654 17.47 -29.91 -15.14
C ASN A 654 18.98 -29.64 -15.00
N LEU A 655 19.41 -28.38 -15.08
CA LEU A 655 20.81 -27.99 -14.83
C LEU A 655 21.05 -27.84 -13.33
N THR A 656 22.08 -28.51 -12.81
CA THR A 656 22.46 -28.48 -11.39
C THR A 656 23.97 -28.31 -11.24
N THR A 657 24.40 -27.70 -10.13
CA THR A 657 25.80 -27.37 -9.87
C THR A 657 26.41 -28.25 -8.78
N LYS A 658 27.68 -28.62 -8.97
CA LYS A 658 28.54 -29.22 -7.93
C LYS A 658 29.65 -28.23 -7.58
N PRO A 659 29.95 -27.99 -6.29
CA PRO A 659 31.08 -27.15 -5.92
C PRO A 659 32.41 -27.87 -6.20
N ILE A 660 33.44 -27.08 -6.51
CA ILE A 660 34.84 -27.52 -6.57
C ILE A 660 35.67 -26.70 -5.58
N ASN A 661 36.91 -27.11 -5.31
CA ASN A 661 37.81 -26.38 -4.42
C ASN A 661 38.03 -24.94 -4.92
N GLY A 662 38.07 -23.98 -4.01
CA GLY A 662 38.36 -22.57 -4.29
C GLY A 662 39.57 -22.07 -3.52
N ALA A 663 39.87 -20.77 -3.66
CA ALA A 663 40.91 -20.11 -2.88
C ALA A 663 40.56 -18.63 -2.64
N VAL A 664 40.89 -18.13 -1.46
CA VAL A 664 40.99 -16.70 -1.16
C VAL A 664 42.36 -16.20 -1.64
N PHE A 665 42.40 -15.06 -2.32
CA PHE A 665 43.62 -14.42 -2.80
C PHE A 665 43.84 -13.12 -2.01
N ILE A 666 44.93 -13.05 -1.24
CA ILE A 666 45.34 -11.84 -0.50
C ILE A 666 46.74 -11.44 -0.99
N PHE A 667 46.92 -10.20 -1.44
CA PHE A 667 48.16 -9.77 -2.10
C PHE A 667 48.64 -8.39 -1.65
N ASN A 668 49.93 -8.26 -1.36
CA ASN A 668 50.58 -6.99 -1.00
C ASN A 668 51.25 -6.38 -2.25
N PRO A 669 50.78 -5.22 -2.77
CA PRO A 669 51.30 -4.63 -4.01
C PRO A 669 52.72 -4.03 -3.86
N ARG A 670 53.19 -3.82 -2.63
CA ARG A 670 54.51 -3.25 -2.36
C ARG A 670 55.59 -4.33 -2.25
N SER A 671 55.33 -5.43 -1.55
CA SER A 671 56.28 -6.54 -1.38
C SER A 671 56.16 -7.65 -2.42
N GLY A 672 55.03 -7.73 -3.13
CA GLY A 672 54.72 -8.85 -4.03
C GLY A 672 54.34 -10.15 -3.32
N GLN A 673 54.15 -10.11 -2.00
CA GLN A 673 53.77 -11.28 -1.19
C GLN A 673 52.31 -11.68 -1.46
N LEU A 674 52.10 -12.98 -1.64
CA LEU A 674 50.80 -13.60 -1.92
C LEU A 674 50.45 -14.62 -0.83
N PHE A 675 49.32 -14.44 -0.16
CA PHE A 675 48.70 -15.47 0.68
C PHE A 675 47.53 -16.10 -0.09
N LEU A 676 47.62 -17.40 -0.38
CA LEU A 676 46.62 -18.15 -1.15
C LEU A 676 45.94 -19.22 -0.27
N LYS A 677 44.86 -18.84 0.43
CA LYS A 677 44.15 -19.76 1.35
C LYS A 677 43.17 -20.62 0.57
N THR A 678 43.53 -21.88 0.33
CA THR A 678 42.68 -22.88 -0.34
C THR A 678 41.48 -23.27 0.53
N ILE A 679 40.27 -23.19 -0.03
CA ILE A 679 39.00 -23.59 0.61
C ILE A 679 38.51 -24.90 -0.01
N HIS A 680 38.53 -25.98 0.78
CA HIS A 680 38.17 -27.31 0.33
C HIS A 680 36.64 -27.52 0.23
N THR A 681 36.18 -28.36 -0.69
CA THR A 681 34.75 -28.65 -0.91
C THR A 681 33.98 -29.10 0.34
N SER A 682 34.65 -29.69 1.34
CA SER A 682 34.03 -30.09 2.61
C SER A 682 33.46 -28.91 3.41
N VAL A 683 33.98 -27.69 3.24
CA VAL A 683 33.46 -26.45 3.89
C VAL A 683 32.03 -26.13 3.41
N TRP A 684 31.66 -26.59 2.21
CA TRP A 684 30.33 -26.40 1.64
C TRP A 684 29.34 -27.52 2.01
N ALA A 685 29.78 -28.59 2.66
CA ALA A 685 28.94 -29.74 2.98
C ALA A 685 27.87 -29.41 4.03
N GLY A 686 26.65 -29.91 3.84
CA GLY A 686 25.50 -29.66 4.73
C GLY A 686 24.90 -28.25 4.68
N GLN A 687 25.59 -27.28 4.07
CA GLN A 687 25.19 -25.87 4.06
C GLN A 687 24.35 -25.47 2.83
N LYS A 688 23.64 -24.34 2.94
CA LYS A 688 22.82 -23.75 1.86
C LYS A 688 23.09 -22.24 1.77
N ARG A 689 22.74 -21.62 0.63
CA ARG A 689 23.11 -20.22 0.28
C ARG A 689 24.62 -19.98 0.26
N LEU A 690 25.35 -20.92 -0.35
CA LEU A 690 26.82 -20.97 -0.35
C LEU A 690 27.50 -19.69 -0.87
N GLY A 691 26.89 -18.95 -1.80
CA GLY A 691 27.40 -17.64 -2.27
C GLY A 691 27.32 -16.50 -1.23
N GLN A 692 26.55 -16.63 -0.16
CA GLN A 692 26.68 -15.76 1.03
C GLN A 692 27.76 -16.32 1.96
N LEU A 693 27.70 -17.62 2.28
CA LEU A 693 28.67 -18.27 3.18
C LEU A 693 30.12 -18.09 2.71
N ALA A 694 30.39 -18.12 1.41
CA ALA A 694 31.71 -17.89 0.84
C ALA A 694 32.32 -16.54 1.20
N LYS A 695 31.50 -15.48 1.29
CA LYS A 695 31.94 -14.13 1.67
C LYS A 695 32.28 -14.05 3.15
N TRP A 696 31.39 -14.55 4.00
CA TRP A 696 31.61 -14.62 5.44
C TRP A 696 32.84 -15.49 5.77
N LYS A 697 32.99 -16.66 5.13
CA LYS A 697 34.19 -17.49 5.25
C LYS A 697 35.45 -16.81 4.70
N THR A 698 35.35 -15.95 3.68
CA THR A 698 36.49 -15.16 3.22
C THR A 698 36.88 -14.11 4.25
N ALA A 699 35.92 -13.40 4.84
CA ALA A 699 36.18 -12.39 5.86
C ALA A 699 36.75 -13.00 7.15
N GLU A 700 36.21 -14.14 7.59
CA GLU A 700 36.71 -14.96 8.70
C GLU A 700 38.15 -15.43 8.46
N GLU A 701 38.46 -15.91 7.25
CA GLU A 701 39.82 -16.36 6.88
C GLU A 701 40.81 -15.19 6.72
N VAL A 702 40.38 -14.03 6.20
CA VAL A 702 41.20 -12.81 6.16
C VAL A 702 41.51 -12.31 7.57
N ALA A 703 40.50 -12.23 8.45
CA ALA A 703 40.70 -11.86 9.85
C ALA A 703 41.63 -12.85 10.57
N ALA A 704 41.48 -14.16 10.35
CA ALA A 704 42.38 -15.18 10.88
C ALA A 704 43.84 -14.99 10.42
N VAL A 705 44.07 -14.55 9.17
CA VAL A 705 45.42 -14.19 8.70
C VAL A 705 45.94 -12.92 9.39
N VAL A 706 45.10 -11.87 9.59
CA VAL A 706 45.50 -10.67 10.36
C VAL A 706 45.86 -11.02 11.82
N HIS A 707 45.09 -11.89 12.47
CA HIS A 707 45.40 -12.40 13.83
C HIS A 707 46.67 -13.25 13.89
N SER A 708 47.10 -13.88 12.78
CA SER A 708 48.29 -14.74 12.73
C SER A 708 49.62 -13.98 12.56
N LEU A 709 49.55 -12.69 12.23
CA LEU A 709 50.71 -11.83 11.98
C LEU A 709 51.02 -10.93 13.18
N SER A 710 52.29 -10.51 13.29
CA SER A 710 52.68 -9.52 14.29
C SER A 710 52.04 -8.15 14.01
N VAL A 711 51.89 -7.32 15.05
CA VAL A 711 51.22 -5.99 14.94
C VAL A 711 51.96 -5.04 13.99
N GLU A 712 53.25 -5.28 13.74
CA GLU A 712 54.08 -4.54 12.79
C GLU A 712 53.82 -4.97 11.32
N GLU A 713 53.40 -6.22 11.09
CA GLU A 713 53.09 -6.81 9.78
C GLU A 713 51.62 -6.67 9.38
N GLN A 714 50.74 -6.26 10.31
CA GLN A 714 49.32 -6.08 10.06
C GLN A 714 49.02 -4.92 9.08
N PRO A 715 48.07 -5.09 8.15
CA PRO A 715 47.72 -4.06 7.17
C PRO A 715 47.10 -2.84 7.87
N LYS A 716 47.36 -1.64 7.32
CA LYS A 716 46.64 -0.41 7.68
C LYS A 716 45.49 -0.11 6.74
N GLN A 717 45.50 -0.67 5.53
CA GLN A 717 44.38 -0.60 4.59
C GLN A 717 44.12 -1.97 3.94
N VAL A 718 42.84 -2.35 3.83
CA VAL A 718 42.38 -3.54 3.12
C VAL A 718 41.49 -3.09 1.97
N ILE A 719 41.98 -3.29 0.74
CA ILE A 719 41.31 -2.89 -0.49
C ILE A 719 40.62 -4.12 -1.10
N ILE A 720 39.32 -3.97 -1.34
CA ILE A 720 38.43 -5.06 -1.73
C ILE A 720 38.07 -4.93 -3.21
N THR A 721 38.28 -6.00 -3.98
CA THR A 721 37.95 -6.03 -5.42
C THR A 721 36.46 -6.00 -5.71
N ARG A 722 35.61 -6.51 -4.79
CA ARG A 722 34.16 -6.64 -4.98
C ARG A 722 33.38 -6.06 -3.81
N LYS A 723 32.66 -4.95 -4.04
CA LYS A 723 31.89 -4.18 -3.02
C LYS A 723 31.06 -5.04 -2.05
N GLY A 724 30.52 -6.18 -2.50
CA GLY A 724 29.79 -7.11 -1.65
C GLY A 724 30.61 -7.89 -0.60
N MET A 725 31.90 -7.60 -0.42
CA MET A 725 32.77 -8.05 0.67
C MET A 725 33.01 -6.98 1.74
N LEU A 726 32.51 -5.74 1.55
CA LEU A 726 32.63 -4.64 2.52
C LEU A 726 31.97 -5.01 3.86
N ASP A 727 30.63 -5.15 3.90
CA ASP A 727 29.89 -5.41 5.13
C ASP A 727 30.41 -6.63 5.94
N PRO A 728 30.77 -7.78 5.32
CA PRO A 728 31.36 -8.91 6.04
C PRO A 728 32.75 -8.62 6.65
N LEU A 729 33.60 -7.83 5.98
CA LEU A 729 34.92 -7.46 6.52
C LEU A 729 34.81 -6.34 7.57
N GLU A 730 33.87 -5.40 7.42
CA GLU A 730 33.53 -4.42 8.47
C GLU A 730 33.10 -5.11 9.77
N VAL A 731 32.39 -6.24 9.69
CA VAL A 731 31.99 -7.03 10.87
C VAL A 731 33.14 -7.88 11.42
N HIS A 732 33.92 -8.55 10.56
CA HIS A 732 35.01 -9.43 11.01
C HIS A 732 36.31 -8.70 11.41
N LEU A 733 36.46 -7.40 11.11
CA LEU A 733 37.60 -6.57 11.51
C LEU A 733 37.23 -5.51 12.57
N LEU A 734 36.10 -5.66 13.27
CA LEU A 734 35.71 -4.79 14.40
C LEU A 734 36.77 -4.74 15.51
N ASP A 735 37.49 -5.85 15.73
CA ASP A 735 38.61 -5.94 16.68
C ASP A 735 39.85 -5.15 16.24
N PHE A 736 39.87 -4.66 14.98
CA PHE A 736 40.97 -3.93 14.36
C PHE A 736 40.52 -2.56 13.81
N PRO A 737 40.03 -1.61 14.65
CA PRO A 737 39.50 -0.31 14.21
C PRO A 737 40.53 0.60 13.51
N ASN A 738 41.82 0.22 13.52
CA ASN A 738 42.91 0.92 12.84
C ASN A 738 43.12 0.46 11.38
N ILE A 739 42.27 -0.43 10.85
CA ILE A 739 42.32 -0.91 9.46
C ILE A 739 41.26 -0.21 8.62
N VAL A 740 41.68 0.60 7.66
CA VAL A 740 40.75 1.25 6.72
C VAL A 740 40.31 0.23 5.66
N ILE A 741 39.00 0.00 5.58
CA ILE A 741 38.39 -0.92 4.61
C ILE A 741 37.92 -0.09 3.40
N LYS A 742 38.38 -0.44 2.19
CA LYS A 742 38.19 0.41 1.00
C LYS A 742 37.75 -0.36 -0.24
N GLY A 743 36.80 0.18 -0.99
CA GLY A 743 36.40 -0.35 -2.29
C GLY A 743 37.36 0.03 -3.42
N SER A 744 37.50 -0.86 -4.41
CA SER A 744 38.13 -0.56 -5.70
C SER A 744 37.11 -0.26 -6.79
N GLU A 745 37.41 0.74 -7.62
CA GLU A 745 36.77 0.97 -8.94
C GLU A 745 37.59 0.32 -10.07
N LEU A 746 38.89 0.10 -9.83
CA LEU A 746 39.76 -0.65 -10.75
C LEU A 746 39.42 -2.15 -10.69
N GLN A 747 38.98 -2.72 -11.81
CA GLN A 747 38.78 -4.15 -11.99
C GLN A 747 40.13 -4.85 -12.26
N LEU A 748 40.84 -5.18 -11.17
CA LEU A 748 42.15 -5.83 -11.23
C LEU A 748 42.04 -7.34 -11.57
N PRO A 749 42.90 -7.89 -12.45
CA PRO A 749 42.70 -9.21 -13.04
C PRO A 749 43.18 -10.39 -12.16
N PHE A 750 43.22 -10.25 -10.83
CA PHE A 750 43.80 -11.27 -9.91
C PHE A 750 43.21 -12.68 -10.08
N GLN A 751 41.92 -12.77 -10.45
CA GLN A 751 41.28 -14.04 -10.79
C GLN A 751 42.00 -14.84 -11.90
N ALA A 752 42.79 -14.18 -12.77
CA ALA A 752 43.54 -14.81 -13.85
C ALA A 752 44.79 -15.57 -13.37
N CYS A 753 45.32 -15.26 -12.18
CA CYS A 753 46.43 -16.01 -11.56
C CYS A 753 46.09 -17.52 -11.46
N MET A 754 44.83 -17.84 -11.17
CA MET A 754 44.32 -19.22 -11.09
C MET A 754 44.23 -19.94 -12.46
N LYS A 755 44.63 -19.31 -13.58
CA LYS A 755 44.83 -19.96 -14.89
C LYS A 755 46.29 -20.44 -15.12
N MET A 756 47.20 -20.16 -14.20
CA MET A 756 48.61 -20.57 -14.26
C MET A 756 48.81 -22.02 -13.78
N GLU A 757 49.86 -22.68 -14.28
CA GLU A 757 50.12 -24.11 -14.05
C GLU A 757 50.99 -24.41 -12.83
N LYS A 758 51.69 -23.39 -12.30
CA LYS A 758 52.49 -23.45 -11.07
C LYS A 758 52.36 -22.13 -10.31
N PHE A 759 52.47 -22.23 -8.99
CA PHE A 759 52.77 -21.12 -8.09
C PHE A 759 54.13 -21.42 -7.42
N GLY A 760 54.89 -20.38 -7.11
CA GLY A 760 56.20 -20.43 -6.46
C GLY A 760 56.34 -19.26 -5.49
N ASP A 761 57.35 -19.32 -4.63
CA ASP A 761 57.42 -18.56 -3.38
C ASP A 761 57.75 -17.06 -3.55
N LEU A 762 58.30 -16.65 -4.71
CA LEU A 762 58.70 -15.26 -4.96
C LEU A 762 58.29 -14.77 -6.36
N ILE A 763 57.83 -13.50 -6.42
CA ILE A 763 57.31 -12.87 -7.65
C ILE A 763 58.21 -11.71 -8.15
N LEU A 764 59.03 -11.08 -7.29
CA LEU A 764 59.70 -9.80 -7.58
C LEU A 764 61.22 -9.82 -7.35
N ARG A 765 61.98 -9.28 -8.32
CA ARG A 765 63.37 -8.78 -8.18
C ARG A 765 63.62 -7.60 -9.14
N SER A 766 64.73 -6.89 -8.93
CA SER A 766 65.40 -5.98 -9.89
C SER A 766 64.74 -4.65 -10.31
N ILE A 767 63.48 -4.37 -9.98
CA ILE A 767 62.78 -3.12 -10.37
C ILE A 767 61.93 -2.53 -9.23
N SER A 768 61.51 -1.27 -9.40
CA SER A 768 60.61 -0.60 -8.44
C SER A 768 59.28 -1.35 -8.28
N SER A 769 58.71 -1.33 -7.08
CA SER A 769 57.42 -1.99 -6.80
C SER A 769 56.28 -1.44 -7.67
N TYR A 770 56.28 -0.13 -7.98
CA TYR A 770 55.34 0.48 -8.91
C TYR A 770 55.45 -0.12 -10.32
N THR A 771 56.67 -0.17 -10.88
CA THR A 771 56.94 -0.74 -12.20
C THR A 771 56.56 -2.22 -12.24
N ALA A 772 56.95 -2.98 -11.23
CA ALA A 772 56.74 -4.42 -11.21
C ALA A 772 55.29 -4.82 -10.94
N PHE A 773 54.53 -4.04 -10.16
CA PHE A 773 53.08 -4.20 -10.06
C PHE A 773 52.38 -3.81 -11.37
N SER A 774 52.83 -2.76 -12.08
CA SER A 774 52.33 -2.42 -13.42
C SER A 774 52.54 -3.57 -14.41
N ARG A 775 53.75 -4.17 -14.43
CA ARG A 775 54.06 -5.40 -15.18
C ARG A 775 53.15 -6.57 -14.77
N LEU A 776 52.86 -6.73 -13.48
CA LEU A 776 51.94 -7.74 -12.97
C LEU A 776 50.48 -7.50 -13.42
N ILE A 777 50.01 -6.26 -13.53
CA ILE A 777 48.64 -5.95 -14.01
C ILE A 777 48.46 -6.29 -15.51
N LEU A 778 49.53 -6.40 -16.30
CA LEU A 778 49.48 -6.99 -17.65
C LEU A 778 49.08 -8.50 -17.65
N LEU A 779 48.91 -9.13 -16.47
CA LEU A 779 48.06 -10.33 -16.28
C LEU A 779 46.68 -10.23 -16.96
N ARG A 780 46.17 -9.02 -17.22
CA ARG A 780 44.97 -8.80 -18.03
C ARG A 780 45.07 -9.50 -19.40
N GLY A 781 46.26 -9.66 -19.98
CA GLY A 781 46.49 -10.48 -21.17
C GLY A 781 46.13 -11.96 -20.98
N ILE A 782 46.44 -12.56 -19.82
CA ILE A 782 46.04 -13.93 -19.47
C ILE A 782 44.54 -14.02 -19.13
N HIS A 783 43.96 -12.92 -18.61
CA HIS A 783 42.51 -12.83 -18.44
C HIS A 783 41.79 -12.88 -19.80
N VAL A 784 42.21 -12.01 -20.73
CA VAL A 784 41.69 -11.80 -22.09
C VAL A 784 41.93 -13.02 -22.99
N ASN A 785 43.19 -13.36 -23.28
CA ASN A 785 43.56 -14.44 -24.18
C ASN A 785 44.70 -15.28 -23.59
N ASN A 786 44.32 -16.24 -22.77
CA ASN A 786 45.21 -17.16 -22.05
C ASN A 786 46.24 -17.85 -22.97
N GLU A 787 45.84 -18.27 -24.16
CA GLU A 787 46.70 -19.01 -25.09
C GLU A 787 47.74 -18.09 -25.74
N LYS A 788 47.32 -16.96 -26.32
CA LYS A 788 48.25 -15.98 -26.91
C LYS A 788 49.18 -15.38 -25.86
N ALA A 789 48.67 -15.05 -24.67
CA ALA A 789 49.51 -14.53 -23.59
C ALA A 789 50.58 -15.53 -23.14
N LYS A 790 50.26 -16.83 -23.06
CA LYS A 790 51.26 -17.88 -22.77
C LYS A 790 52.33 -17.99 -23.85
N ILE A 791 51.96 -17.86 -25.13
CA ILE A 791 52.91 -17.84 -26.25
C ILE A 791 53.82 -16.60 -26.18
N VAL A 792 53.26 -15.41 -25.92
CA VAL A 792 54.04 -14.16 -25.75
C VAL A 792 55.01 -14.24 -24.57
N LEU A 793 54.63 -14.90 -23.48
CA LEU A 793 55.48 -15.08 -22.29
C LEU A 793 56.57 -16.16 -22.45
N ARG A 794 56.39 -17.11 -23.38
CA ARG A 794 57.35 -18.20 -23.65
C ARG A 794 57.47 -18.43 -25.17
N PRO A 795 58.12 -17.50 -25.91
CA PRO A 795 58.25 -17.60 -27.36
C PRO A 795 59.19 -18.75 -27.77
N ASP A 796 60.25 -18.99 -26.99
CA ASP A 796 61.30 -19.95 -27.30
C ASP A 796 61.42 -21.06 -26.25
N LYS A 797 61.89 -22.24 -26.69
CA LYS A 797 62.17 -23.38 -25.81
C LYS A 797 63.29 -23.10 -24.80
N ASN A 798 64.14 -22.10 -25.08
CA ASN A 798 65.24 -21.68 -24.21
C ASN A 798 64.76 -20.82 -23.03
N THR A 799 63.53 -20.29 -23.08
CA THR A 799 62.97 -19.39 -22.06
C THR A 799 62.51 -20.17 -20.82
N ILE A 800 63.45 -20.53 -19.96
CA ILE A 800 63.19 -21.32 -18.74
C ILE A 800 62.46 -20.51 -17.65
N THR A 801 61.75 -21.23 -16.78
CA THR A 801 61.15 -20.71 -15.55
C THR A 801 61.77 -21.47 -14.39
N GLU A 802 62.43 -20.77 -13.47
CA GLU A 802 63.09 -21.37 -12.31
C GLU A 802 62.08 -22.03 -11.34
N PRO A 803 62.45 -23.10 -10.60
CA PRO A 803 61.50 -23.89 -9.80
C PRO A 803 60.74 -23.11 -8.73
N HIS A 804 61.33 -22.03 -8.19
CA HIS A 804 60.75 -21.18 -7.13
C HIS A 804 60.05 -19.92 -7.66
N PHE A 805 60.14 -19.63 -8.96
CA PHE A 805 59.59 -18.42 -9.55
C PHE A 805 58.33 -18.71 -10.38
N VAL A 806 57.41 -17.75 -10.37
CA VAL A 806 56.13 -17.82 -11.12
C VAL A 806 56.30 -17.42 -12.59
N TRP A 807 57.25 -16.54 -12.88
CA TRP A 807 57.48 -15.93 -14.19
C TRP A 807 58.77 -16.44 -14.85
N PRO A 808 58.84 -16.48 -16.19
CA PRO A 808 60.07 -16.84 -16.90
C PRO A 808 61.23 -15.89 -16.59
N SER A 809 62.44 -16.43 -16.52
CA SER A 809 63.65 -15.64 -16.25
C SER A 809 64.08 -14.92 -17.54
N LEU A 810 63.72 -13.65 -17.67
CA LEU A 810 63.99 -12.76 -18.81
C LEU A 810 64.84 -11.55 -18.38
N SER A 811 65.65 -11.03 -19.30
CA SER A 811 66.32 -9.73 -19.15
C SER A 811 65.34 -8.56 -19.28
N ASP A 812 65.74 -7.35 -18.84
CA ASP A 812 64.86 -6.18 -18.90
C ASP A 812 64.51 -5.74 -20.33
N GLU A 813 65.40 -5.93 -21.31
CA GLU A 813 65.11 -5.67 -22.72
C GLU A 813 64.08 -6.66 -23.31
N GLU A 814 64.10 -7.92 -22.88
CA GLU A 814 63.12 -8.93 -23.25
C GLU A 814 61.77 -8.65 -22.57
N TRP A 815 61.80 -8.26 -21.30
CA TRP A 815 60.60 -7.81 -20.59
C TRP A 815 59.92 -6.63 -21.27
N ILE A 816 60.66 -5.62 -21.74
CA ILE A 816 60.06 -4.48 -22.47
C ILE A 816 59.34 -4.96 -23.75
N LYS A 817 59.92 -5.91 -24.49
CA LYS A 817 59.28 -6.50 -25.69
C LYS A 817 58.01 -7.27 -25.33
N VAL A 818 58.02 -8.03 -24.23
CA VAL A 818 56.87 -8.77 -23.70
C VAL A 818 55.77 -7.83 -23.17
N GLU A 819 56.14 -6.74 -22.49
CA GLU A 819 55.20 -5.73 -21.98
C GLU A 819 54.43 -5.06 -23.13
N VAL A 820 55.11 -4.67 -24.21
CA VAL A 820 54.48 -4.11 -25.42
C VAL A 820 53.56 -5.13 -26.07
N ALA A 821 54.00 -6.37 -26.27
CA ALA A 821 53.17 -7.42 -26.88
C ALA A 821 51.92 -7.77 -26.05
N LEU A 822 52.01 -7.76 -24.71
CA LEU A 822 50.85 -7.96 -23.82
C LEU A 822 49.92 -6.74 -23.81
N LYS A 823 50.46 -5.51 -23.82
CA LYS A 823 49.68 -4.27 -23.96
C LYS A 823 48.88 -4.28 -25.27
N ASP A 824 49.52 -4.58 -26.38
CA ASP A 824 48.88 -4.58 -27.70
C ASP A 824 47.83 -5.69 -27.82
N LEU A 825 48.04 -6.85 -27.18
CA LEU A 825 47.05 -7.92 -27.06
C LEU A 825 45.80 -7.45 -26.28
N ILE A 826 45.97 -6.70 -25.18
CA ILE A 826 44.86 -6.13 -24.39
C ILE A 826 44.11 -5.06 -25.20
N LEU A 827 44.82 -4.15 -25.85
CA LEU A 827 44.22 -3.07 -26.64
C LEU A 827 43.51 -3.58 -27.91
N ALA A 828 44.05 -4.60 -28.56
CA ALA A 828 43.43 -5.22 -29.73
C ALA A 828 42.13 -5.97 -29.38
N ASP A 829 42.07 -6.63 -28.22
CA ASP A 829 40.84 -7.24 -27.74
C ASP A 829 39.81 -6.18 -27.32
N PHE A 830 40.22 -5.14 -26.59
CA PHE A 830 39.34 -4.02 -26.24
C PHE A 830 38.76 -3.33 -27.49
N GLY A 831 39.59 -3.03 -28.48
CA GLY A 831 39.16 -2.42 -29.75
C GLY A 831 38.20 -3.33 -30.53
N LYS A 832 38.44 -4.64 -30.53
CA LYS A 832 37.55 -5.63 -31.17
C LYS A 832 36.22 -5.81 -30.43
N CYS A 833 36.22 -5.85 -29.10
CA CYS A 833 35.01 -6.03 -28.29
C CYS A 833 34.10 -4.79 -28.30
N ASN A 834 34.67 -3.60 -28.44
CA ASN A 834 33.93 -2.33 -28.43
C ASN A 834 33.76 -1.68 -29.81
N SER A 835 34.31 -2.27 -30.87
CA SER A 835 34.37 -1.68 -32.22
C SER A 835 35.03 -0.29 -32.26
N VAL A 836 36.16 -0.13 -31.58
CA VAL A 836 36.92 1.13 -31.49
C VAL A 836 38.30 0.98 -32.14
N ASN A 837 38.71 1.96 -32.93
CA ASN A 837 40.06 2.04 -33.47
C ASN A 837 41.08 2.32 -32.35
N ILE A 838 42.09 1.46 -32.20
CA ILE A 838 43.13 1.60 -31.17
C ILE A 838 43.88 2.94 -31.31
N ALA A 839 44.03 3.44 -32.54
CA ALA A 839 44.78 4.66 -32.85
C ALA A 839 44.07 5.98 -32.47
N SER A 840 42.82 5.94 -32.00
CA SER A 840 42.11 7.12 -31.48
C SER A 840 42.00 7.13 -29.94
N LEU A 841 42.61 6.17 -29.24
CA LEU A 841 42.64 6.13 -27.78
C LEU A 841 43.70 7.08 -27.22
N THR A 842 43.32 7.92 -26.26
CA THR A 842 44.25 8.79 -25.53
C THR A 842 45.16 8.00 -24.58
N ALA A 843 46.30 8.59 -24.17
CA ALA A 843 47.19 7.97 -23.19
C ALA A 843 46.51 7.67 -21.85
N SER A 844 45.55 8.51 -21.43
CA SER A 844 44.66 8.28 -20.29
C SER A 844 43.76 7.06 -20.49
N GLU A 845 43.06 6.96 -21.61
CA GLU A 845 42.17 5.82 -21.90
C GLU A 845 42.98 4.52 -22.01
N ILE A 846 44.17 4.53 -22.63
CA ILE A 846 45.09 3.37 -22.69
C ILE A 846 45.52 2.92 -21.28
N ARG A 847 45.93 3.85 -20.41
CA ARG A 847 46.26 3.57 -19.01
C ARG A 847 45.06 2.94 -18.29
N ASP A 848 43.89 3.53 -18.47
CA ASP A 848 42.69 3.18 -17.72
C ASP A 848 42.10 1.83 -18.18
N ILE A 849 42.23 1.45 -19.47
CA ILE A 849 41.96 0.10 -19.98
C ILE A 849 42.87 -0.94 -19.29
N ILE A 850 44.17 -0.65 -19.19
CA ILE A 850 45.16 -1.57 -18.61
C ILE A 850 44.94 -1.74 -17.10
N LEU A 851 44.69 -0.64 -16.38
CA LEU A 851 44.33 -0.67 -14.96
C LEU A 851 42.93 -1.27 -14.70
N GLY A 852 42.05 -1.26 -15.70
CA GLY A 852 40.70 -1.85 -15.63
C GLY A 852 39.66 -0.92 -15.01
N GLN A 853 39.80 0.39 -15.21
CA GLN A 853 38.73 1.34 -14.94
C GLN A 853 37.67 1.25 -16.05
N GLU A 854 36.40 1.42 -15.71
CA GLU A 854 35.34 1.48 -16.71
C GLU A 854 35.39 2.82 -17.47
N ILE A 855 35.37 2.74 -18.81
CA ILE A 855 35.50 3.87 -19.73
C ILE A 855 34.30 3.87 -20.69
N ALA A 856 33.67 5.03 -20.88
CA ALA A 856 32.67 5.20 -21.93
C ALA A 856 33.35 5.11 -23.31
N THR A 857 32.84 4.25 -24.20
CA THR A 857 33.42 4.09 -25.54
C THR A 857 33.39 5.42 -26.31
N PRO A 858 34.48 5.82 -27.00
CA PRO A 858 34.50 7.07 -27.76
C PRO A 858 33.36 7.09 -28.77
N SER A 859 32.48 8.10 -28.69
CA SER A 859 31.32 8.23 -29.58
C SER A 859 31.76 8.32 -31.04
N VAL A 860 30.93 7.88 -31.98
CA VAL A 860 31.23 7.98 -33.43
C VAL A 860 31.59 9.42 -33.83
N GLN A 861 30.90 10.40 -33.22
CA GLN A 861 31.22 11.81 -33.38
C GLN A 861 32.61 12.18 -32.83
N ARG A 862 33.04 11.63 -31.69
CA ARG A 862 34.41 11.83 -31.16
C ARG A 862 35.47 11.06 -31.95
N GLN A 863 35.13 9.94 -32.60
CA GLN A 863 36.01 9.24 -33.52
C GLN A 863 36.25 10.09 -34.79
N GLN A 864 35.18 10.62 -35.39
CA GLN A 864 35.24 11.56 -36.51
C GLN A 864 35.93 12.88 -36.12
N MET A 865 35.66 13.41 -34.91
CA MET A 865 36.36 14.60 -34.41
C MET A 865 37.83 14.30 -34.10
N ALA A 866 38.23 13.12 -33.64
CA ALA A 866 39.66 12.78 -33.48
C ALA A 866 40.42 12.64 -34.82
N GLU A 867 39.70 12.34 -35.91
CA GLU A 867 40.23 12.42 -37.29
C GLU A 867 40.33 13.87 -37.77
N LEU A 868 39.48 14.79 -37.28
CA LEU A 868 39.51 16.23 -37.57
C LEU A 868 40.42 17.05 -36.64
N GLU A 869 40.59 16.68 -35.36
CA GLU A 869 41.41 17.37 -34.35
C GLU A 869 42.92 17.26 -34.66
N LYS A 870 43.30 16.33 -35.55
CA LYS A 870 44.61 16.34 -36.22
C LYS A 870 44.79 17.52 -37.20
N SER A 871 43.83 18.45 -37.29
CA SER A 871 43.87 19.64 -38.15
C SER A 871 43.44 20.97 -37.49
N SER A 872 43.28 21.05 -36.16
CA SER A 872 42.97 22.33 -35.45
C SER A 872 43.43 22.39 -33.99
N GLU A 873 43.73 23.59 -33.45
CA GLU A 873 44.50 23.80 -32.21
C GLU A 873 43.74 24.52 -31.05
N ALA A 874 44.15 24.23 -29.80
CA ALA A 874 44.26 25.09 -28.59
C ALA A 874 43.06 25.77 -27.82
N GLN A 875 43.11 25.66 -26.46
CA GLN A 875 42.51 26.52 -25.36
C GLN A 875 40.96 26.61 -25.19
N GLY A 876 40.30 26.78 -24.00
CA GLY A 876 40.63 26.65 -22.55
C GLY A 876 39.59 27.26 -21.52
N GLN A 877 39.40 26.68 -20.30
CA GLN A 877 38.85 27.25 -18.99
C GLN A 877 37.32 27.63 -18.80
N VAL A 878 36.63 27.82 -17.62
CA VAL A 878 36.80 27.51 -16.14
C VAL A 878 35.47 27.21 -15.30
N THR A 879 34.98 27.95 -14.26
CA THR A 879 34.01 27.49 -13.18
C THR A 879 33.04 28.52 -12.47
N ALA A 880 31.83 28.05 -12.06
CA ALA A 880 31.00 28.21 -10.79
C ALA A 880 30.68 29.55 -10.02
N VAL A 881 29.54 29.62 -9.23
CA VAL A 881 29.24 30.39 -7.95
C VAL A 881 27.76 30.25 -7.43
N GLN A 882 27.38 30.74 -6.21
CA GLN A 882 26.04 30.76 -5.55
C GLN A 882 25.60 32.18 -5.05
N THR A 883 24.47 32.35 -4.31
CA THR A 883 24.08 33.68 -3.71
C THR A 883 23.03 33.68 -2.57
N GLN A 884 23.14 34.69 -1.69
CA GLN A 884 22.16 35.21 -0.71
C GLN A 884 21.65 36.62 -1.14
N THR A 885 20.91 37.40 -0.33
CA THR A 885 20.53 38.80 -0.67
C THR A 885 20.48 39.78 0.53
N THR A 886 20.88 41.04 0.28
CA THR A 886 20.83 42.23 1.17
C THR A 886 19.69 43.18 0.78
N ASN A 887 19.44 44.24 1.58
CA ASN A 887 18.53 45.34 1.20
C ASN A 887 19.16 46.74 1.45
N VAL A 888 18.56 47.80 0.89
CA VAL A 888 19.18 49.08 0.45
C VAL A 888 19.92 49.93 1.51
N HIS A 889 19.92 49.54 2.80
CA HIS A 889 20.75 50.19 3.83
C HIS A 889 21.89 49.33 4.42
N GLY A 890 22.16 48.16 3.84
CA GLY A 890 23.40 47.39 4.08
C GLY A 890 23.25 46.13 4.93
N ASP A 891 22.05 45.84 5.44
CA ASP A 891 21.75 44.62 6.18
C ASP A 891 21.08 43.54 5.30
N ALA A 892 21.38 42.27 5.55
CA ALA A 892 20.67 41.10 5.01
C ALA A 892 19.81 40.44 6.10
N ILE A 893 18.65 39.88 5.71
CA ILE A 893 17.74 39.16 6.63
C ILE A 893 17.15 37.93 5.91
N GLN A 894 17.26 36.75 6.54
CA GLN A 894 16.44 35.56 6.27
C GLN A 894 15.69 35.10 7.56
N THR A 895 14.64 34.27 7.45
CA THR A 895 13.54 34.10 8.46
C THR A 895 12.63 32.90 8.11
N VAL A 896 11.85 32.16 8.95
CA VAL A 896 11.61 31.93 10.42
C VAL A 896 11.05 30.46 10.54
N THR A 897 10.58 29.80 11.62
CA THR A 897 10.16 30.08 13.03
C THR A 897 10.18 28.75 13.86
N THR A 898 10.08 28.78 15.20
CA THR A 898 9.76 27.60 16.06
C THR A 898 8.75 27.92 17.19
N THR A 899 8.03 26.90 17.73
CA THR A 899 7.06 26.99 18.88
C THR A 899 6.76 25.61 19.54
N ASN A 900 6.14 25.59 20.74
CA ASN A 900 6.21 24.53 21.80
C ASN A 900 5.08 23.43 21.90
N TYR A 901 4.65 23.04 23.12
CA TYR A 901 4.50 21.62 23.58
C TYR A 901 3.35 21.31 24.58
N GLU A 902 2.96 20.02 24.77
CA GLU A 902 2.19 19.51 25.95
C GLU A 902 2.25 17.94 26.15
N GLN A 903 1.81 17.36 27.29
CA GLN A 903 2.21 16.01 27.81
C GLN A 903 1.07 14.97 28.12
N PRO A 904 1.32 13.61 28.07
CA PRO A 904 0.36 12.62 28.65
C PRO A 904 0.85 11.21 29.17
N ASN A 905 0.66 10.90 30.47
CA ASN A 905 0.44 9.54 31.10
C ASN A 905 1.35 8.33 30.74
N ILE A 906 2.31 7.96 31.60
CA ILE A 906 3.35 6.88 31.50
C ILE A 906 3.31 5.88 30.34
N LEU A 907 2.37 4.92 30.24
CA LEU A 907 2.42 3.96 29.11
C LEU A 907 2.09 4.65 27.78
N ARG A 908 1.16 5.61 27.81
CA ARG A 908 0.92 6.53 26.70
C ARG A 908 2.14 7.43 26.50
N ALA A 909 2.77 7.97 27.55
CA ALA A 909 3.99 8.79 27.46
C ALA A 909 5.14 8.01 26.81
N PHE A 910 5.35 6.75 27.19
CA PHE A 910 6.31 5.85 26.56
C PHE A 910 5.96 5.58 25.10
N ILE A 911 4.68 5.41 24.77
CA ILE A 911 4.23 5.23 23.38
C ILE A 911 4.34 6.51 22.54
N THR A 912 4.08 7.70 23.09
CA THR A 912 4.12 8.98 22.37
C THR A 912 5.53 9.56 22.30
N ALA A 913 6.34 9.36 23.33
CA ALA A 913 7.77 9.69 23.33
C ALA A 913 8.64 8.57 22.74
N SER A 914 8.07 7.43 22.33
CA SER A 914 8.75 6.47 21.45
C SER A 914 8.58 6.83 19.97
N ASP A 915 9.42 6.23 19.14
CA ASP A 915 9.24 6.16 17.70
C ASP A 915 8.48 4.85 17.32
N LEU A 916 7.76 4.87 16.19
CA LEU A 916 7.12 3.68 15.59
C LEU A 916 8.14 2.71 14.95
N ARG A 917 9.41 3.09 14.97
CA ARG A 917 10.50 2.49 14.20
C ARG A 917 11.70 2.23 15.09
N THR A 918 12.33 3.28 15.61
CA THR A 918 13.48 3.20 16.52
C THR A 918 13.03 2.56 17.84
N GLN A 919 13.69 1.48 18.26
CA GLN A 919 13.45 0.85 19.55
C GLN A 919 13.93 1.78 20.67
N VAL A 920 13.00 2.16 21.53
CA VAL A 920 13.25 2.83 22.80
C VAL A 920 13.14 1.78 23.92
N ALA A 921 13.94 1.93 24.96
CA ALA A 921 13.78 1.21 26.21
C ALA A 921 13.70 2.19 27.39
N ALA A 922 13.34 1.67 28.55
CA ALA A 922 13.45 2.35 29.83
C ALA A 922 13.63 1.25 30.88
N PHE A 923 14.39 1.54 31.94
CA PHE A 923 14.51 0.58 33.02
C PHE A 923 13.23 0.59 33.86
N LEU A 924 12.67 -0.60 34.04
CA LEU A 924 11.43 -0.80 34.77
C LEU A 924 11.79 -1.09 36.22
N TYR A 925 11.58 -0.12 37.09
CA TYR A 925 11.73 -0.27 38.53
C TYR A 925 10.37 -0.55 39.13
N GLY A 926 10.33 -1.41 40.12
CA GLY A 926 9.09 -1.76 40.78
C GLY A 926 9.34 -2.44 42.09
N VAL A 927 8.30 -3.07 42.62
CA VAL A 927 8.40 -3.83 43.85
C VAL A 927 7.23 -4.82 43.86
N SER A 928 7.40 -5.99 44.47
CA SER A 928 6.24 -6.82 44.79
C SER A 928 5.25 -6.05 45.68
N PRO A 929 3.92 -6.24 45.58
CA PRO A 929 2.97 -5.67 46.52
C PRO A 929 2.99 -6.46 47.86
N PRO A 930 2.46 -5.95 48.99
CA PRO A 930 2.51 -6.58 50.33
C PRO A 930 1.63 -7.79 50.48
N ASP A 931 1.34 -8.43 49.37
CA ASP A 931 0.28 -9.39 49.23
C ASP A 931 0.73 -10.67 48.51
N ASN A 932 1.84 -10.61 47.76
CA ASN A 932 2.44 -11.77 47.10
C ASN A 932 3.85 -11.45 46.57
N LYS A 933 4.86 -12.13 47.12
CA LYS A 933 6.26 -12.05 46.67
C LYS A 933 6.50 -12.57 45.24
N GLN A 934 5.54 -13.28 44.64
CA GLN A 934 5.58 -13.79 43.26
C GLN A 934 5.02 -12.82 42.21
N VAL A 935 4.43 -11.70 42.60
CA VAL A 935 3.95 -10.65 41.69
C VAL A 935 4.90 -9.48 41.78
N LYS A 936 5.26 -8.85 40.66
CA LYS A 936 6.07 -7.63 40.61
C LYS A 936 5.22 -6.52 40.01
N GLU A 937 5.08 -5.40 40.71
CA GLU A 937 4.36 -4.22 40.21
C GLU A 937 5.38 -3.15 39.84
N ILE A 938 5.44 -2.78 38.55
CA ILE A 938 6.24 -1.64 38.08
C ILE A 938 5.73 -0.37 38.76
N LYS A 939 6.63 0.41 39.36
CA LYS A 939 6.35 1.67 40.06
C LYS A 939 7.02 2.87 39.41
N ALA A 940 8.18 2.68 38.78
CA ALA A 940 8.88 3.73 38.06
C ALA A 940 9.38 3.25 36.69
N VAL A 941 9.40 4.17 35.72
CA VAL A 941 9.96 3.97 34.38
C VAL A 941 11.09 4.99 34.22
N ALA A 942 12.34 4.52 34.31
CA ALA A 942 13.53 5.35 34.27
C ALA A 942 14.10 5.42 32.84
N TRP A 943 14.06 6.61 32.25
CA TRP A 943 14.61 6.91 30.93
C TRP A 943 16.05 7.35 31.07
N VAL A 944 16.96 6.48 30.63
CA VAL A 944 18.40 6.76 30.62
C VAL A 944 18.82 7.40 29.31
N SER A 945 19.99 8.05 29.32
CA SER A 945 20.69 8.56 28.14
C SER A 945 20.97 7.42 27.14
N GLN A 946 20.08 7.24 26.16
CA GLN A 946 20.03 6.03 25.32
C GLN A 946 20.17 6.32 23.84
N ARG A 947 20.62 5.29 23.10
CA ARG A 947 20.78 5.31 21.65
C ARG A 947 20.06 4.12 21.02
N GLY A 948 18.85 4.36 20.50
CA GLY A 948 18.03 3.34 19.87
C GLY A 948 18.34 3.10 18.39
N ASN A 949 18.14 1.86 17.92
CA ASN A 949 17.98 1.52 16.51
C ASN A 949 16.78 0.56 16.33
N ASN A 950 16.55 -0.03 15.16
CA ASN A 950 15.34 -0.84 14.93
C ASN A 950 15.34 -2.26 15.52
N ASN A 951 16.51 -2.81 15.81
CA ASN A 951 16.68 -4.21 16.22
C ASN A 951 17.26 -4.33 17.64
N SER A 952 17.88 -3.25 18.14
CA SER A 952 18.41 -3.15 19.50
C SER A 952 18.39 -1.69 19.96
N VAL A 953 18.64 -1.49 21.26
CA VAL A 953 18.85 -0.17 21.87
C VAL A 953 19.99 -0.28 22.86
N GLU A 954 20.83 0.75 22.87
CA GLU A 954 22.03 0.86 23.67
C GLU A 954 21.74 1.77 24.86
N LEU A 955 22.09 1.28 26.05
CA LEU A 955 21.81 1.87 27.35
C LEU A 955 23.14 2.01 28.10
N PRO A 956 23.30 2.99 29.02
CA PRO A 956 24.51 3.12 29.82
C PRO A 956 24.76 1.88 30.70
N THR A 957 26.04 1.62 31.01
CA THR A 957 26.47 0.49 31.83
C THR A 957 26.10 0.65 33.31
N GLN A 958 26.03 1.89 33.79
CA GLN A 958 25.53 2.21 35.13
C GLN A 958 23.99 2.18 35.14
N LEU A 959 23.42 1.54 36.17
CA LEU A 959 21.96 1.54 36.41
C LEU A 959 21.49 2.83 37.12
N PRO A 960 20.24 3.27 36.88
CA PRO A 960 19.64 4.36 37.63
C PRO A 960 19.67 4.10 39.13
N ARG A 961 20.28 5.02 39.88
CA ARG A 961 20.32 5.00 41.34
C ARG A 961 20.04 6.40 41.86
N ASP A 962 18.98 6.52 42.65
CA ASP A 962 18.62 7.73 43.36
C ASP A 962 18.41 7.39 44.84
N VAL A 963 18.91 8.25 45.73
CA VAL A 963 18.98 8.01 47.17
C VAL A 963 17.60 8.06 47.84
N PHE A 964 16.59 8.63 47.17
CA PHE A 964 15.24 8.86 47.70
C PHE A 964 14.14 8.19 46.84
N LEU A 965 14.19 8.33 45.52
CA LEU A 965 13.14 7.94 44.58
C LEU A 965 13.20 6.45 44.15
N LEU A 966 14.38 5.83 44.20
CA LEU A 966 14.58 4.43 43.78
C LEU A 966 14.97 3.48 44.92
N LYS A 967 15.16 4.00 46.14
CA LYS A 967 15.73 3.28 47.30
C LYS A 967 15.05 1.96 47.65
N ASP A 968 13.71 1.90 47.56
CA ASP A 968 12.90 0.73 47.93
C ASP A 968 12.35 -0.03 46.71
N LEU A 969 12.87 0.22 45.50
CA LEU A 969 12.41 -0.39 44.25
C LEU A 969 13.48 -1.33 43.65
N GLU A 970 13.08 -2.58 43.41
CA GLU A 970 13.89 -3.55 42.69
C GLU A 970 13.81 -3.33 41.15
N PRO A 971 14.93 -3.43 40.41
CA PRO A 971 14.91 -3.38 38.95
C PRO A 971 14.37 -4.69 38.35
N LEU A 972 13.52 -4.58 37.32
CA LEU A 972 12.70 -5.70 36.83
C LEU A 972 13.05 -6.19 35.41
N GLY A 973 14.05 -5.66 34.71
CA GLY A 973 14.24 -6.03 33.30
C GLY A 973 15.48 -5.53 32.56
N TRP A 974 15.53 -5.97 31.29
CA TRP A 974 16.68 -6.02 30.37
C TRP A 974 17.67 -7.16 30.63
N ALA A 975 18.32 -7.64 29.56
CA ALA A 975 19.10 -8.89 29.58
C ALA A 975 20.62 -8.70 29.41
N LYS A 976 21.06 -7.69 28.64
CA LYS A 976 22.48 -7.56 28.24
C LYS A 976 23.42 -7.11 29.37
N LEU A 977 22.88 -6.61 30.48
CA LEU A 977 23.63 -6.17 31.68
C LEU A 977 23.51 -7.14 32.88
N MET A 978 22.83 -8.29 32.73
CA MET A 978 22.67 -9.31 33.80
C MET A 978 23.98 -10.01 34.20
N ALA A 979 25.08 -9.80 33.47
CA ALA A 979 26.39 -10.35 33.80
C ALA A 979 27.15 -9.49 34.83
N ASP A 980 26.93 -8.16 34.80
CA ASP A 980 27.75 -7.18 35.51
C ASP A 980 27.07 -6.64 36.78
N HIS A 981 25.74 -6.79 36.89
CA HIS A 981 24.93 -6.32 38.01
C HIS A 981 24.26 -7.48 38.76
N PRO A 982 24.75 -7.90 39.94
CA PRO A 982 24.19 -9.01 40.71
C PRO A 982 22.80 -8.72 41.32
N GLU A 983 22.33 -7.47 41.23
CA GLU A 983 20.98 -7.05 41.61
C GLU A 983 19.89 -7.67 40.71
N TRP A 984 20.25 -8.24 39.55
CA TRP A 984 19.30 -8.75 38.55
C TRP A 984 19.12 -10.27 38.63
N GLY A 985 18.15 -10.70 39.45
CA GLY A 985 17.81 -12.11 39.66
C GLY A 985 17.04 -12.79 38.52
N SER A 986 16.75 -14.08 38.69
CA SER A 986 15.96 -14.91 37.75
C SER A 986 14.49 -14.50 37.58
N SER A 987 14.03 -13.49 38.32
CA SER A 987 12.72 -12.84 38.21
C SER A 987 12.65 -11.74 37.14
N SER A 988 13.77 -11.31 36.57
CA SER A 988 13.83 -10.22 35.57
C SER A 988 13.13 -10.58 34.25
N MET A 989 12.46 -9.60 33.63
CA MET A 989 11.69 -9.76 32.40
C MET A 989 11.95 -8.62 31.39
N CYS A 990 12.05 -8.96 30.12
CA CYS A 990 12.06 -7.98 29.02
C CYS A 990 10.61 -7.68 28.59
N LEU A 991 10.30 -6.40 28.32
CA LEU A 991 8.94 -5.91 28.02
C LEU A 991 8.88 -5.17 26.67
N THR A 992 8.84 -5.93 25.56
CA THR A 992 8.94 -5.39 24.19
C THR A 992 7.67 -4.66 23.73
N CYS A 993 7.68 -3.33 23.67
CA CYS A 993 6.66 -2.57 22.96
C CYS A 993 6.67 -2.91 21.45
N ALA A 994 5.50 -2.93 20.83
CA ALA A 994 5.29 -3.63 19.58
C ALA A 994 4.16 -3.03 18.72
N PHE A 995 4.48 -1.91 18.06
CA PHE A 995 3.58 -1.25 17.12
C PHE A 995 3.12 -2.16 15.97
N THR A 996 1.83 -2.02 15.64
CA THR A 996 1.15 -2.56 14.47
C THR A 996 0.27 -1.45 13.87
N PRO A 997 -0.11 -1.50 12.58
CA PRO A 997 -0.97 -0.44 12.00
C PRO A 997 -2.26 -0.25 12.82
N GLY A 998 -2.47 0.97 13.32
CA GLY A 998 -3.62 1.34 14.16
C GLY A 998 -3.69 0.71 15.56
N SER A 999 -2.62 0.06 16.05
CA SER A 999 -2.66 -0.68 17.33
C SER A 999 -1.28 -0.87 17.98
N VAL A 1000 -1.26 -1.12 19.29
CA VAL A 1000 -0.03 -1.42 20.03
C VAL A 1000 -0.14 -2.78 20.70
N SER A 1001 0.71 -3.71 20.29
CA SER A 1001 1.07 -4.86 21.13
C SER A 1001 2.22 -4.44 22.07
N LEU A 1002 2.41 -5.15 23.17
CA LEU A 1002 3.46 -4.96 24.19
C LEU A 1002 3.82 -6.34 24.76
N SER A 1003 4.98 -6.59 25.40
CA SER A 1003 5.50 -7.99 25.42
C SER A 1003 6.39 -8.51 26.57
N ALA A 1004 5.87 -9.33 27.50
CA ALA A 1004 6.68 -9.95 28.56
C ALA A 1004 7.44 -11.23 28.13
N HIS A 1005 8.76 -11.25 28.33
CA HIS A 1005 9.65 -12.40 28.11
C HIS A 1005 10.60 -12.59 29.29
N SER A 1006 10.79 -13.83 29.75
CA SER A 1006 11.88 -14.21 30.66
C SER A 1006 12.95 -14.99 29.90
N LEU A 1007 14.19 -14.89 30.37
CA LEU A 1007 15.35 -15.56 29.79
C LEU A 1007 15.51 -16.95 30.43
N THR A 1008 15.73 -18.00 29.63
CA THR A 1008 16.03 -19.35 30.15
C THR A 1008 17.52 -19.47 30.45
N ALA A 1009 17.94 -20.40 31.32
CA ALA A 1009 19.36 -20.61 31.63
C ALA A 1009 20.21 -20.85 30.37
N ALA A 1010 19.75 -21.71 29.47
CA ALA A 1010 20.41 -21.93 28.17
C ALA A 1010 20.37 -20.70 27.25
N GLY A 1011 19.33 -19.86 27.32
CA GLY A 1011 19.25 -18.58 26.60
C GLY A 1011 20.17 -17.51 27.18
N PHE A 1012 20.40 -17.52 28.50
CA PHE A 1012 21.37 -16.67 29.18
C PHE A 1012 22.80 -17.09 28.87
N GLU A 1013 23.10 -18.39 28.90
CA GLU A 1013 24.39 -18.90 28.42
C GLU A 1013 24.64 -18.57 26.96
N TRP A 1014 23.64 -18.77 26.09
CA TRP A 1014 23.75 -18.41 24.68
C TRP A 1014 23.95 -16.90 24.50
N GLY A 1015 23.18 -16.05 25.18
CA GLY A 1015 23.34 -14.59 25.15
C GLY A 1015 24.67 -14.10 25.71
N ARG A 1016 25.22 -14.76 26.74
CA ARG A 1016 26.55 -14.50 27.30
C ARG A 1016 27.68 -14.92 26.35
N LYS A 1017 27.44 -15.95 25.52
CA LYS A 1017 28.41 -16.50 24.55
C LYS A 1017 28.35 -15.81 23.18
N ASN A 1018 27.39 -14.91 22.92
CA ASN A 1018 27.26 -14.15 21.67
C ASN A 1018 27.37 -12.64 21.92
N THR A 1019 28.46 -12.03 21.46
CA THR A 1019 28.62 -10.56 21.39
C THR A 1019 27.80 -9.94 20.25
N ASP A 1020 27.53 -10.75 19.21
CA ASP A 1020 26.92 -10.36 17.95
C ASP A 1020 25.45 -9.91 18.08
N THR A 1021 25.06 -8.86 17.36
CA THR A 1021 23.78 -8.14 17.60
C THR A 1021 22.72 -8.42 16.52
N SER A 1022 22.68 -9.64 15.96
CA SER A 1022 21.74 -9.99 14.88
C SER A 1022 21.04 -11.35 15.04
N LEU A 1023 19.84 -11.37 15.66
CA LEU A 1023 18.63 -12.14 15.26
C LEU A 1023 17.43 -11.95 16.24
N ASN A 1024 16.20 -12.27 15.79
CA ASN A 1024 14.92 -11.84 16.42
C ASN A 1024 14.22 -12.85 17.36
N PRO A 1025 13.59 -12.39 18.47
CA PRO A 1025 12.37 -13.00 19.07
C PRO A 1025 11.15 -12.04 19.23
N GLN A 1026 10.01 -12.53 19.79
CA GLN A 1026 8.64 -11.93 19.62
C GLN A 1026 7.93 -11.30 20.87
N ARG A 1027 6.59 -11.53 21.10
CA ARG A 1027 5.64 -10.53 21.69
C ARG A 1027 4.38 -11.02 22.53
N LEU A 1028 4.01 -10.42 23.72
CA LEU A 1028 2.64 -10.14 24.36
C LEU A 1028 2.56 -9.75 25.92
N LEU A 1029 1.63 -8.85 26.39
CA LEU A 1029 1.55 -8.12 27.74
C LEU A 1029 0.13 -8.06 28.41
N SER A 1030 -0.03 -7.41 29.59
CA SER A 1030 -1.29 -7.03 30.30
C SER A 1030 -1.25 -5.59 30.91
N ASP A 1031 -2.39 -4.88 30.92
CA ASP A 1031 -2.53 -3.47 31.39
C ASP A 1031 -2.66 -3.24 32.92
N ARG A 1032 -2.66 -1.94 33.30
CA ARG A 1032 -2.76 -1.29 34.63
C ARG A 1032 -1.44 -1.07 35.40
N VAL A 1033 -0.70 -0.04 35.00
CA VAL A 1033 0.34 0.62 35.81
C VAL A 1033 0.15 2.13 35.76
N LEU A 1034 -0.13 2.74 36.91
CA LEU A 1034 0.22 4.14 37.20
C LEU A 1034 1.48 4.07 38.07
N GLY A 1035 2.51 4.79 37.67
CA GLY A 1035 3.79 4.89 38.38
C GLY A 1035 4.31 6.32 38.33
N MET A 1036 5.62 6.48 38.41
CA MET A 1036 6.34 7.71 38.10
C MET A 1036 7.27 7.53 36.88
N THR A 1037 7.53 8.60 36.15
CA THR A 1037 8.61 8.63 35.14
C THR A 1037 9.82 9.31 35.77
N LEU A 1038 11.01 8.77 35.53
CA LEU A 1038 12.27 9.45 35.83
C LEU A 1038 13.00 9.70 34.51
N VAL A 1039 13.60 10.87 34.36
CA VAL A 1039 14.37 11.30 33.17
C VAL A 1039 15.75 11.79 33.60
N PRO A 1040 16.74 11.91 32.69
CA PRO A 1040 18.04 12.46 33.04
C PRO A 1040 17.90 13.93 33.42
N GLU A 1041 18.71 14.39 34.37
CA GLU A 1041 18.80 15.82 34.68
C GLU A 1041 19.26 16.60 33.44
N GLY A 1042 18.53 17.67 33.08
CA GLY A 1042 18.65 18.32 31.76
C GLY A 1042 17.69 17.77 30.68
N HIS A 1043 16.78 16.86 31.02
CA HIS A 1043 15.64 16.33 30.22
C HIS A 1043 16.00 15.56 28.93
N VAL A 1044 17.23 15.69 28.42
CA VAL A 1044 17.75 14.98 27.25
C VAL A 1044 18.00 13.50 27.57
N TRP A 1045 17.14 12.63 27.05
CA TRP A 1045 17.31 11.17 27.12
C TRP A 1045 17.62 10.53 25.76
N ASN A 1046 17.24 11.16 24.65
CA ASN A 1046 17.40 10.60 23.32
C ASN A 1046 18.65 11.11 22.60
N TYR A 1047 19.73 10.34 22.68
CA TYR A 1047 21.01 10.69 22.06
C TYR A 1047 21.12 10.21 20.61
N GLY A 1048 20.17 9.41 20.11
CA GLY A 1048 20.20 8.88 18.73
C GLY A 1048 19.85 9.90 17.63
N VAL A 1049 19.71 11.19 17.97
CA VAL A 1049 19.14 12.22 17.09
C VAL A 1049 20.19 13.24 16.65
N GLY A 1050 20.48 14.26 17.46
CA GLY A 1050 21.52 15.27 17.17
C GLY A 1050 22.69 15.28 18.16
N LEU A 1051 22.65 14.41 19.17
CA LEU A 1051 23.62 14.34 20.27
C LEU A 1051 24.42 13.02 20.26
N THR A 1052 24.44 12.32 19.12
CA THR A 1052 25.03 10.98 18.95
C THR A 1052 26.53 10.93 19.28
N GLN A 1053 27.24 12.04 19.10
CA GLN A 1053 28.66 12.19 19.44
C GLN A 1053 28.91 12.40 20.94
N MET A 1054 27.90 12.84 21.71
CA MET A 1054 27.98 13.03 23.17
C MET A 1054 27.58 11.75 23.95
N TRP A 1055 27.20 10.68 23.26
CA TRP A 1055 26.77 9.43 23.88
C TRP A 1055 27.94 8.48 24.11
N ALA A 1056 28.09 8.00 25.34
CA ALA A 1056 29.05 6.97 25.73
C ALA A 1056 28.38 5.93 26.65
N PRO A 1057 28.78 4.63 26.60
CA PRO A 1057 28.25 3.62 27.53
C PRO A 1057 28.54 3.94 29.01
N SER A 1058 29.64 4.65 29.29
CA SER A 1058 30.05 5.10 30.61
C SER A 1058 29.59 6.54 30.93
N ILE A 1059 28.53 7.04 30.30
CA ILE A 1059 27.97 8.36 30.63
C ILE A 1059 27.35 8.33 32.03
N ASN A 1060 27.81 9.22 32.91
CA ASN A 1060 27.20 9.42 34.23
C ASN A 1060 25.95 10.28 34.07
N TYR A 1061 24.87 9.96 34.78
CA TYR A 1061 23.62 10.71 34.76
C TYR A 1061 22.94 10.66 36.14
N SER A 1062 22.44 11.80 36.59
CA SER A 1062 21.45 11.93 37.65
C SER A 1062 20.03 11.77 37.07
N MET A 1063 19.05 11.55 37.95
CA MET A 1063 17.65 11.29 37.58
C MET A 1063 16.72 12.28 38.27
N THR A 1064 15.78 12.85 37.53
CA THR A 1064 14.76 13.78 38.04
C THR A 1064 13.35 13.30 37.72
N LEU A 1065 12.37 13.76 38.50
CA LEU A 1065 10.95 13.44 38.35
C LEU A 1065 10.28 14.40 37.37
N ASP A 1066 10.32 14.05 36.08
CA ASP A 1066 9.59 14.75 35.00
C ASP A 1066 9.16 13.74 33.92
N THR A 1067 8.35 14.17 32.96
CA THR A 1067 7.93 13.35 31.82
C THR A 1067 8.99 13.34 30.71
N PRO A 1068 9.03 12.31 29.86
CA PRO A 1068 10.04 12.21 28.83
C PRO A 1068 9.66 13.14 27.67
N LEU A 1069 10.54 14.08 27.34
CA LEU A 1069 10.48 14.83 26.08
C LEU A 1069 10.22 13.84 24.93
N LEU A 1070 9.34 14.19 24.00
CA LEU A 1070 9.11 13.35 22.82
C LEU A 1070 10.44 13.10 22.10
N PHE A 1071 10.60 11.94 21.47
CA PHE A 1071 11.76 11.58 20.64
C PHE A 1071 12.12 12.66 19.58
N TRP A 1072 11.17 13.54 19.26
CA TRP A 1072 11.18 14.53 18.20
C TRP A 1072 11.40 15.98 18.69
N ALA A 1073 11.69 16.17 19.98
CA ALA A 1073 11.95 17.46 20.64
C ALA A 1073 13.18 18.21 20.09
N GLU A 1074 13.32 19.49 20.47
CA GLU A 1074 14.33 20.42 19.94
C GLU A 1074 15.68 20.25 20.66
N GLU A 1075 15.61 20.01 21.97
CA GLU A 1075 16.68 19.68 22.89
C GLU A 1075 17.42 18.39 22.49
N HIS A 1076 16.73 17.47 21.81
CA HIS A 1076 17.32 16.25 21.25
C HIS A 1076 18.09 16.48 19.92
N ARG A 1077 18.03 17.68 19.33
CA ARG A 1077 18.53 17.98 17.97
C ARG A 1077 19.24 19.33 17.75
N PRO A 1078 19.93 19.97 18.73
CA PRO A 1078 20.40 21.36 18.60
C PRO A 1078 21.25 21.63 17.36
N ALA A 1079 22.09 20.68 16.95
CA ALA A 1079 22.91 20.77 15.74
C ALA A 1079 22.11 21.05 14.45
N ALA A 1080 20.85 20.62 14.36
CA ALA A 1080 19.98 20.83 13.20
C ALA A 1080 19.41 22.26 13.08
N PHE A 1081 19.53 23.06 14.14
CA PHE A 1081 19.21 24.50 14.12
C PHE A 1081 20.49 25.32 13.98
N LEU A 1082 21.55 24.93 14.70
CA LEU A 1082 22.88 25.58 14.63
C LEU A 1082 23.53 25.47 13.23
N SER A 1083 23.20 24.44 12.44
CA SER A 1083 23.74 24.29 11.08
C SER A 1083 23.31 25.39 10.11
N PHE A 1084 22.13 25.99 10.30
CA PHE A 1084 21.65 27.09 9.44
C PHE A 1084 22.31 28.41 9.81
N ALA A 1085 22.43 28.72 11.11
CA ALA A 1085 23.13 29.91 11.59
C ALA A 1085 24.63 29.95 11.20
N ASN A 1086 25.24 28.80 10.92
CA ASN A 1086 26.62 28.70 10.43
C ASN A 1086 26.75 28.78 8.89
N LEU A 1087 25.63 28.85 8.15
CA LEU A 1087 25.60 28.84 6.67
C LEU A 1087 25.33 30.22 6.04
N GLU A 1088 24.82 31.18 6.80
CA GLU A 1088 24.53 32.55 6.36
C GLU A 1088 25.79 33.44 6.24
N ALA A 1089 26.98 32.84 6.14
CA ALA A 1089 28.28 33.52 6.26
C ALA A 1089 28.99 33.78 4.92
N GLY A 1090 28.29 33.69 3.79
CA GLY A 1090 28.75 34.22 2.50
C GLY A 1090 28.31 33.45 1.26
N ASP A 1091 27.46 34.08 0.44
CA ASP A 1091 27.84 34.45 -0.94
C ASP A 1091 26.98 35.65 -1.40
N ASP A 1092 27.59 36.65 -2.03
CA ASP A 1092 27.00 37.98 -2.28
C ASP A 1092 27.00 38.28 -3.79
N GLY A 1093 25.85 38.67 -4.36
CA GLY A 1093 25.67 38.75 -5.81
C GLY A 1093 24.33 39.37 -6.22
N ALA A 1094 24.37 40.17 -7.28
CA ALA A 1094 23.31 41.11 -7.62
C ALA A 1094 22.14 40.51 -8.45
N ASP A 1095 21.10 41.32 -8.61
CA ASP A 1095 19.98 41.22 -9.55
C ASP A 1095 18.92 40.13 -9.28
N VAL A 1096 18.12 40.36 -8.22
CA VAL A 1096 16.69 40.00 -8.19
C VAL A 1096 15.85 41.20 -7.74
N GLU A 1097 14.99 41.72 -8.63
CA GLU A 1097 14.01 42.75 -8.26
C GLU A 1097 12.93 42.17 -7.32
N ASN A 1098 12.94 42.54 -6.04
CA ASN A 1098 11.90 42.11 -5.10
C ASN A 1098 10.65 43.01 -5.16
N SER A 1099 9.99 43.05 -6.32
CA SER A 1099 8.79 43.85 -6.57
C SER A 1099 7.49 43.18 -6.06
N PHE A 1100 7.50 42.58 -4.87
CA PHE A 1100 6.31 42.37 -4.01
C PHE A 1100 6.69 41.84 -2.60
N ALA A 1101 6.65 42.72 -1.60
CA ALA A 1101 6.60 42.40 -0.17
C ALA A 1101 5.68 43.41 0.55
#